data_AF-A0A8K1C6L6-F1
#
_entry.id   AF-A0A8K1C6L6-F1
#
_cell.length_a   1.000
_cell.length_b   1.000
_cell.length_c   1.000
_cell.angle_alpha   90.00
_cell.angle_beta   90.00
_cell.angle_gamma   90.00
#
_symmetry.space_group_name_H-M   'P 1'
#
loop_
_entity.id
_entity.type
_entity.pdbx_description
1 polymer ?
#
loop_
_entity_poly.entity_id
_entity_poly.type
_entity_poly.pdbx_seq_one_letter_code
_entity_poly.pdbx_strand_id
1 'polypeptide(L)'
;MSEKELEYEQLTDLVSGEIDRQLKERNDVLDSMKTQMSKVLNEFEDLTWHVQAKRSWMKSIGKISRDIQPTNPAAVAIHPVTTNGAVGGNATSPSKLPKLSGLKARKKIHQQLHRNVSGMLPPAEGVVSDARGVEGKIIFDKKLPRVANMEKRTDVLQSMLATQQKQMIWHVFVAPLRSNSVDLSSLLDSDAPSHSSLSISLFSMVKYRSTRGGVRGLTFEEAVLTGLASDRGLLLPEADQFPKLPPNALEEWSKLSYQALAVKVMRLFIDESEISTADLKALVQKSYNSKTFRHKETAPVVKVTEQLYVLELFHGPTFAFKDIALQFLGNLFEFFLKRKNAAKAPDAPKHSITVVGATSGDTGSSAIYGLRGKENVDVFILFPHGRVSQIQERQMTTVWDENIHNVQVRGTFDDCQAIVKDLFADASFKAKYNLGAVNSINWARILAQIVYYVYAYFRVREQGVKDVTFSVPTGNFGDILAGFYAKKLGVPIEKLIVATNENDILHRFFSTGKYHRHQIQHTSSPSMDICVSSNFERYLFALCGEDPDLLRQWMQGFEKTGELTIQGDLLKKAQAEMGSFAVLEPEVNATISQYHQVHKYLFDPHSAIGAAAAERFGFEHLADRSDAAVVVVGTAHYGKFLPVVSKALDVAESEIEQHPNLKALEALPTRSVVRDNAKTAVAQLIKETKDKRRGGKSLVGSNTLVTASIVAAAAVVVFFVASRARANN
;
A
#
# COMPACT_ATOMS: atom_id res chain seq x y z
N MET A 1 29.17 68.64 -6.76
CA MET A 1 28.43 67.45 -6.31
C MET A 1 27.79 67.78 -4.99
N SER A 2 26.50 67.51 -4.85
CA SER A 2 25.78 67.74 -3.58
C SER A 2 26.27 66.76 -2.51
N GLU A 3 26.16 67.10 -1.22
CA GLU A 3 26.56 66.21 -0.11
C GLU A 3 25.96 64.79 -0.23
N LYS A 4 24.78 64.67 -0.84
CA LYS A 4 24.11 63.38 -1.11
C LYS A 4 24.79 62.52 -2.18
N GLU A 5 25.46 63.13 -3.17
CA GLU A 5 26.21 62.39 -4.19
C GLU A 5 27.52 61.86 -3.62
N LEU A 6 28.16 62.60 -2.70
CA LEU A 6 29.37 62.17 -2.03
C LEU A 6 29.08 61.00 -1.05
N GLU A 7 27.96 61.06 -0.32
CA GLU A 7 27.50 59.95 0.52
C GLU A 7 27.15 58.70 -0.30
N TYR A 8 26.52 58.88 -1.47
CA TYR A 8 26.16 57.75 -2.33
C TYR A 8 27.40 57.07 -2.91
N GLU A 9 28.38 57.84 -3.39
CA GLU A 9 29.63 57.30 -3.94
C GLU A 9 30.44 56.57 -2.85
N GLN A 10 30.51 57.13 -1.64
CA GLN A 10 31.14 56.47 -0.49
C GLN A 10 30.43 55.18 -0.07
N LEU A 11 29.09 55.15 -0.07
CA LEU A 11 28.31 53.93 0.20
C LEU A 11 28.52 52.87 -0.88
N THR A 12 28.63 53.29 -2.15
CA THR A 12 28.81 52.36 -3.27
C THR A 12 30.21 51.72 -3.22
N ASP A 13 31.24 52.49 -2.89
CA ASP A 13 32.60 51.98 -2.72
C ASP A 13 32.72 51.05 -1.50
N LEU A 14 32.03 51.37 -0.39
CA LEU A 14 32.03 50.53 0.82
C LEU A 14 31.31 49.20 0.58
N VAL A 15 30.18 49.23 -0.14
CA VAL A 15 29.41 48.03 -0.51
C VAL A 15 30.18 47.21 -1.54
N SER A 16 30.80 47.83 -2.54
CA SER A 16 31.62 47.11 -3.53
C SER A 16 32.83 46.46 -2.89
N GLY A 17 33.52 47.15 -1.99
CA GLY A 17 34.66 46.59 -1.24
C GLY A 17 34.29 45.41 -0.36
N GLU A 18 33.13 45.45 0.30
CA GLU A 18 32.65 44.32 1.12
C GLU A 18 32.18 43.14 0.26
N ILE A 19 31.56 43.39 -0.90
CA ILE A 19 31.19 42.34 -1.86
C ILE A 19 32.44 41.66 -2.41
N ASP A 20 33.47 42.42 -2.79
CA ASP A 20 34.72 41.86 -3.30
C ASP A 20 35.47 41.07 -2.23
N ARG A 21 35.45 41.53 -0.98
CA ARG A 21 36.00 40.79 0.17
C ARG A 21 35.27 39.46 0.38
N GLN A 22 33.94 39.45 0.37
CA GLN A 22 33.14 38.24 0.53
C GLN A 22 33.30 37.26 -0.64
N LEU A 23 33.41 37.77 -1.87
CA LEU A 23 33.68 36.95 -3.05
C LEU A 23 35.06 36.30 -2.98
N LYS A 24 36.07 37.04 -2.50
CA LYS A 24 37.42 36.51 -2.32
C LYS A 24 37.46 35.42 -1.24
N GLU A 25 36.86 35.66 -0.08
CA GLU A 25 36.76 34.67 1.01
C GLU A 25 36.01 33.40 0.54
N ARG A 26 34.95 33.57 -0.27
CA ARG A 26 34.20 32.42 -0.84
C ARG A 26 35.03 31.62 -1.84
N ASN A 27 35.82 32.29 -2.66
CA ASN A 27 36.66 31.64 -3.66
C ASN A 27 37.85 30.90 -3.02
N ASP A 28 38.46 31.46 -1.97
CA ASP A 28 39.54 30.82 -1.21
C ASP A 28 39.07 29.52 -0.52
N VAL A 29 37.84 29.52 0.03
CA VAL A 29 37.21 28.32 0.59
C VAL A 29 36.92 27.28 -0.49
N LEU A 30 36.41 27.71 -1.65
CA LEU A 30 36.14 26.82 -2.79
C LEU A 30 37.41 26.12 -3.30
N ASP A 31 38.53 26.84 -3.39
CA ASP A 31 39.78 26.28 -3.88
C ASP A 31 40.47 25.36 -2.85
N SER A 32 40.35 25.67 -1.56
CA SER A 32 40.77 24.76 -0.48
C SER A 32 39.97 23.44 -0.51
N MET A 33 38.65 23.52 -0.73
CA MET A 33 37.78 22.35 -0.81
C MET A 33 38.03 21.52 -2.08
N LYS A 34 38.26 22.14 -3.25
CA LYS A 34 38.65 21.42 -4.47
C LYS A 34 39.93 20.62 -4.26
N THR A 35 40.92 21.20 -3.59
CA THR A 35 42.20 20.55 -3.29
C THR A 35 42.01 19.33 -2.37
N GLN A 36 41.13 19.41 -1.38
CA GLN A 36 40.78 18.28 -0.52
C GLN A 36 40.01 17.19 -1.27
N MET A 37 39.07 17.57 -2.14
CA MET A 37 38.24 16.61 -2.87
C MET A 37 39.06 15.84 -3.92
N SER A 38 40.04 16.47 -4.58
CA SER A 38 40.99 15.77 -5.45
C SER A 38 41.86 14.76 -4.70
N LYS A 39 42.26 15.04 -3.45
CA LYS A 39 42.99 14.04 -2.63
C LYS A 39 42.13 12.81 -2.31
N VAL A 40 40.86 13.01 -1.97
CA VAL A 40 39.93 11.91 -1.66
C VAL A 40 39.62 11.07 -2.91
N LEU A 41 39.48 11.71 -4.07
CA LEU A 41 39.22 11.02 -5.34
C LEU A 41 40.41 10.15 -5.77
N ASN A 42 41.64 10.63 -5.61
CA ASN A 42 42.85 9.86 -5.92
C ASN A 42 42.97 8.61 -5.03
N GLU A 43 42.63 8.70 -3.73
CA GLU A 43 42.62 7.53 -2.84
C GLU A 43 41.50 6.53 -3.19
N PHE A 44 40.40 7.00 -3.77
CA PHE A 44 39.28 6.15 -4.20
C PHE A 44 39.59 5.38 -5.49
N GLU A 45 40.33 5.98 -6.43
CA GLU A 45 40.81 5.32 -7.65
C GLU A 45 41.79 4.17 -7.35
N ASP A 46 42.72 4.37 -6.40
CA ASP A 46 43.66 3.32 -5.97
C ASP A 46 42.95 2.11 -5.32
N LEU A 47 41.87 2.35 -4.58
CA LEU A 47 41.08 1.30 -3.92
C LEU A 47 40.23 0.51 -4.93
N THR A 48 39.65 1.17 -5.93
CA THR A 48 38.81 0.53 -6.95
C THR A 48 39.63 -0.40 -7.87
N TRP A 49 40.89 -0.05 -8.16
CA TRP A 49 41.83 -0.94 -8.86
C TRP A 49 42.09 -2.24 -8.08
N HIS A 50 42.34 -2.16 -6.77
CA HIS A 50 42.58 -3.34 -5.91
C HIS A 50 41.36 -4.27 -5.81
N VAL A 51 40.15 -3.71 -5.79
CA VAL A 51 38.89 -4.49 -5.77
C VAL A 51 38.65 -5.19 -7.11
N GLN A 52 38.98 -4.55 -8.24
CA GLN A 52 38.91 -5.17 -9.56
C GLN A 52 39.95 -6.29 -9.73
N ALA A 53 41.17 -6.11 -9.25
CA ALA A 53 42.20 -7.15 -9.23
C ALA A 53 41.74 -8.39 -8.42
N LYS A 54 41.09 -8.19 -7.26
CA LYS A 54 40.50 -9.27 -6.45
C LYS A 54 39.37 -10.01 -7.18
N ARG A 55 38.50 -9.30 -7.90
CA ARG A 55 37.42 -9.92 -8.69
C ARG A 55 37.96 -10.73 -9.86
N SER A 56 39.00 -10.25 -10.54
CA SER A 56 39.68 -11.02 -11.59
C SER A 56 40.38 -12.26 -11.03
N TRP A 57 41.03 -12.16 -9.87
CA TRP A 57 41.65 -13.30 -9.20
C TRP A 57 40.62 -14.37 -8.78
N MET A 58 39.47 -13.98 -8.22
CA MET A 58 38.38 -14.91 -7.89
C MET A 58 37.74 -15.55 -9.12
N LYS A 59 37.63 -14.83 -10.25
CA LYS A 59 37.19 -15.41 -11.53
C LYS A 59 38.16 -16.47 -12.06
N SER A 60 39.47 -16.26 -11.89
CA SER A 60 40.48 -17.25 -12.27
C SER A 60 40.41 -18.54 -11.42
N ILE A 61 40.13 -18.42 -10.12
CA ILE A 61 39.89 -19.58 -9.23
C ILE A 61 38.64 -20.38 -9.66
N GLY A 62 37.56 -19.68 -10.04
CA GLY A 62 36.34 -20.32 -10.56
C GLY A 62 36.49 -20.96 -11.95
N LYS A 63 37.56 -20.63 -12.69
CA LYS A 63 37.91 -21.28 -13.97
C LYS A 63 38.68 -22.58 -13.72
N ILE A 64 39.66 -22.55 -12.80
CA ILE A 64 40.43 -23.73 -12.36
C ILE A 64 39.51 -24.81 -11.75
N SER A 65 38.45 -24.41 -11.05
CA SER A 65 37.46 -25.35 -10.49
C SER A 65 36.60 -26.06 -11.55
N ARG A 66 36.49 -25.52 -12.77
CA ARG A 66 35.71 -26.13 -13.86
C ARG A 66 36.53 -27.11 -14.69
N ASP A 67 37.84 -26.91 -14.78
CA ASP A 67 38.75 -27.76 -15.56
C ASP A 67 39.13 -29.07 -14.82
N ILE A 68 38.62 -29.32 -13.60
CA ILE A 68 38.91 -30.50 -12.76
C ILE A 68 37.74 -31.53 -12.74
N GLN A 69 36.73 -31.42 -13.62
CA GLN A 69 35.75 -32.50 -13.76
C GLN A 69 36.28 -33.63 -14.67
N PRO A 70 36.35 -34.89 -14.21
CA PRO A 70 36.79 -36.01 -15.06
C PRO A 70 35.67 -36.48 -15.99
N THR A 71 36.02 -36.60 -17.27
CA THR A 71 35.24 -37.17 -18.39
C THR A 71 35.27 -38.71 -18.36
N ASN A 72 34.10 -39.39 -18.33
CA ASN A 72 33.54 -40.28 -19.37
C ASN A 72 32.44 -41.25 -18.79
N PRO A 73 31.40 -41.64 -19.57
CA PRO A 73 30.20 -42.37 -19.13
C PRO A 73 30.21 -43.86 -19.52
N ALA A 74 29.53 -44.72 -18.74
CA ALA A 74 28.99 -46.01 -19.22
C ALA A 74 27.90 -46.59 -18.29
N ALA A 75 26.78 -46.90 -18.93
CA ALA A 75 25.64 -47.77 -18.60
C ALA A 75 25.61 -48.54 -17.26
N VAL A 76 24.47 -48.43 -16.54
CA VAL A 76 23.63 -49.57 -16.14
C VAL A 76 22.16 -49.10 -16.10
N ALA A 77 21.33 -49.72 -16.94
CA ALA A 77 19.87 -49.59 -16.95
C ALA A 77 19.25 -50.63 -16.01
N ILE A 78 18.23 -50.27 -15.22
CA ILE A 78 17.23 -51.23 -14.70
C ILE A 78 15.87 -50.52 -14.59
N HIS A 79 14.88 -51.02 -15.35
CA HIS A 79 13.44 -50.81 -15.16
C HIS A 79 12.82 -52.09 -14.53
N PRO A 80 11.56 -52.05 -14.05
CA PRO A 80 11.12 -52.62 -12.77
C PRO A 80 10.40 -53.97 -12.91
N VAL A 81 10.37 -54.78 -11.83
CA VAL A 81 9.39 -55.88 -11.65
C VAL A 81 8.96 -56.00 -10.18
N THR A 82 7.70 -56.40 -10.09
CA THR A 82 6.69 -56.50 -9.05
C THR A 82 6.89 -57.54 -7.92
N THR A 83 6.03 -57.34 -6.90
CA THR A 83 5.27 -58.31 -6.07
C THR A 83 5.88 -58.98 -4.83
N ASN A 84 5.09 -58.80 -3.77
CA ASN A 84 4.69 -59.74 -2.71
C ASN A 84 5.63 -60.02 -1.53
N GLY A 85 5.03 -59.97 -0.35
CA GLY A 85 5.37 -60.89 0.74
C GLY A 85 5.47 -60.23 2.10
N ALA A 86 4.39 -60.40 2.87
CA ALA A 86 4.27 -60.19 4.31
C ALA A 86 5.50 -60.58 5.16
N VAL A 87 5.67 -59.93 6.30
CA VAL A 87 5.49 -60.49 7.66
C VAL A 87 6.11 -59.54 8.70
N GLY A 88 5.29 -59.11 9.66
CA GLY A 88 5.54 -59.12 11.11
C GLY A 88 6.73 -58.37 11.72
N GLY A 89 6.43 -57.59 12.77
CA GLY A 89 7.33 -57.51 13.92
C GLY A 89 7.56 -56.11 14.49
N ASN A 90 6.91 -55.83 15.62
CA ASN A 90 7.21 -54.73 16.53
C ASN A 90 8.67 -54.78 17.05
N ALA A 91 9.20 -53.59 17.38
CA ALA A 91 9.85 -53.24 18.65
C ALA A 91 11.27 -52.61 18.56
N THR A 92 11.38 -51.49 19.28
CA THR A 92 12.54 -50.98 20.06
C THR A 92 13.75 -50.29 19.38
N SER A 93 13.96 -49.06 19.86
CA SER A 93 15.08 -48.08 19.73
C SER A 93 16.43 -48.60 20.30
N PRO A 94 17.54 -47.82 20.40
CA PRO A 94 18.34 -47.02 19.45
C PRO A 94 19.85 -47.45 19.44
N SER A 95 20.68 -47.04 18.45
CA SER A 95 22.11 -46.64 18.70
C SER A 95 22.97 -46.27 17.47
N LYS A 96 23.72 -45.16 17.63
CA LYS A 96 25.11 -44.85 17.21
C LYS A 96 25.62 -45.17 15.78
N LEU A 97 25.94 -44.10 15.03
CA LEU A 97 26.83 -44.08 13.85
C LEU A 97 28.30 -43.75 14.24
N PRO A 98 29.33 -44.37 13.61
CA PRO A 98 30.72 -43.96 13.73
C PRO A 98 31.20 -43.04 12.59
N LYS A 99 32.11 -42.12 12.93
CA LYS A 99 32.90 -41.23 12.04
C LYS A 99 34.19 -41.92 11.56
N LEU A 100 34.63 -41.65 10.31
CA LEU A 100 36.02 -41.65 9.75
C LEU A 100 35.88 -41.31 8.23
N SER A 101 36.76 -40.63 7.48
CA SER A 101 37.98 -39.82 7.70
C SER A 101 38.30 -39.02 6.40
N GLY A 102 38.76 -37.76 6.51
CA GLY A 102 38.99 -36.82 5.39
C GLY A 102 40.43 -36.30 5.22
N LEU A 103 41.44 -37.01 5.74
CA LEU A 103 42.81 -36.47 5.80
C LEU A 103 43.66 -36.71 4.53
N LYS A 104 43.39 -37.76 3.73
CA LYS A 104 44.23 -38.08 2.55
C LYS A 104 43.97 -37.15 1.34
N ALA A 105 42.77 -36.59 1.21
CA ALA A 105 42.41 -35.69 0.12
C ALA A 105 43.04 -34.29 0.25
N ARG A 106 43.22 -33.79 1.49
CA ARG A 106 43.78 -32.45 1.76
C ARG A 106 45.27 -32.31 1.42
N LYS A 107 46.05 -33.39 1.58
CA LYS A 107 47.51 -33.37 1.32
C LYS A 107 47.85 -33.25 -0.18
N LYS A 108 47.02 -33.84 -1.06
CA LYS A 108 47.22 -33.85 -2.52
C LYS A 108 46.91 -32.49 -3.16
N ILE A 109 45.88 -31.79 -2.66
CA ILE A 109 45.49 -30.45 -3.14
C ILE A 109 46.55 -29.39 -2.78
N HIS A 110 47.21 -29.55 -1.64
CA HIS A 110 48.20 -28.58 -1.14
C HIS A 110 49.52 -28.59 -1.97
N GLN A 111 49.97 -29.76 -2.44
CA GLN A 111 51.18 -29.85 -3.29
C GLN A 111 50.96 -29.33 -4.72
N GLN A 112 49.73 -29.35 -5.24
CA GLN A 112 49.39 -28.87 -6.58
C GLN A 112 49.33 -27.33 -6.65
N LEU A 113 48.84 -26.68 -5.58
CA LEU A 113 48.73 -25.22 -5.48
C LEU A 113 50.09 -24.52 -5.39
N HIS A 114 51.08 -25.16 -4.77
CA HIS A 114 52.41 -24.56 -4.56
C HIS A 114 53.27 -24.47 -5.84
N ARG A 115 53.00 -25.31 -6.86
CA ARG A 115 53.74 -25.27 -8.14
C ARG A 115 53.23 -24.21 -9.11
N ASN A 116 51.97 -23.82 -9.03
CA ASN A 116 51.35 -22.92 -9.99
C ASN A 116 51.51 -21.43 -9.66
N VAL A 117 52.01 -21.09 -8.46
CA VAL A 117 52.14 -19.70 -7.98
C VAL A 117 53.54 -19.12 -8.24
N SER A 118 54.58 -19.94 -8.44
CA SER A 118 55.97 -19.48 -8.62
C SER A 118 56.31 -18.87 -9.99
N GLY A 119 55.34 -18.70 -10.90
CA GLY A 119 55.57 -18.22 -12.27
C GLY A 119 55.12 -16.78 -12.59
N MET A 120 54.69 -15.98 -11.60
CA MET A 120 53.97 -14.72 -11.84
C MET A 120 54.56 -13.45 -11.17
N LEU A 121 55.85 -13.41 -10.85
CA LEU A 121 56.50 -12.18 -10.34
C LEU A 121 57.85 -11.90 -11.04
N PRO A 122 58.16 -10.64 -11.38
CA PRO A 122 59.50 -10.25 -11.83
C PRO A 122 60.49 -10.21 -10.65
N PRO A 123 61.81 -10.31 -10.90
CA PRO A 123 62.82 -10.45 -9.85
C PRO A 123 63.17 -9.09 -9.24
N ALA A 124 63.37 -9.06 -7.92
CA ALA A 124 64.11 -8.00 -7.25
C ALA A 124 65.43 -8.58 -6.75
N GLU A 125 66.53 -7.96 -7.19
CA GLU A 125 67.91 -8.28 -6.89
C GLU A 125 68.26 -8.06 -5.40
N GLY A 126 69.21 -8.85 -4.87
CA GLY A 126 70.03 -8.44 -3.73
C GLY A 126 70.22 -9.45 -2.59
N VAL A 127 71.33 -10.19 -2.66
CA VAL A 127 72.21 -10.64 -1.54
C VAL A 127 71.78 -11.82 -0.62
N VAL A 128 72.20 -13.04 -1.03
CA VAL A 128 73.09 -14.04 -0.34
C VAL A 128 73.20 -13.94 1.21
N SER A 129 73.04 -14.94 2.08
CA SER A 129 73.63 -16.30 2.20
C SER A 129 73.06 -17.02 3.44
N ASP A 130 73.07 -18.38 3.41
CA ASP A 130 73.20 -19.32 4.54
C ASP A 130 72.19 -19.23 5.72
N ALA A 131 71.93 -20.26 6.50
CA ALA A 131 71.93 -21.70 6.39
C ALA A 131 71.23 -22.17 7.68
N ARG A 132 70.40 -23.21 7.54
CA ARG A 132 70.13 -24.23 8.56
C ARG A 132 69.78 -23.78 9.99
N GLY A 133 68.50 -23.93 10.30
CA GLY A 133 68.08 -24.70 11.47
C GLY A 133 67.85 -23.90 12.75
N VAL A 134 66.63 -23.38 12.92
CA VAL A 134 66.00 -23.23 14.24
C VAL A 134 64.51 -23.52 14.09
N GLU A 135 64.02 -24.53 14.81
CA GLU A 135 62.59 -24.71 15.08
C GLU A 135 62.05 -23.44 15.74
N GLY A 136 61.26 -22.67 14.98
CA GLY A 136 60.66 -21.43 15.46
C GLY A 136 59.31 -21.21 14.82
N LYS A 137 58.25 -21.38 15.62
CA LYS A 137 56.91 -20.78 15.50
C LYS A 137 56.70 -19.91 14.23
N ILE A 138 55.96 -20.41 13.24
CA ILE A 138 55.32 -19.53 12.26
C ILE A 138 54.02 -19.03 12.88
N ILE A 139 54.13 -17.81 13.41
CA ILE A 139 53.05 -16.93 13.84
C ILE A 139 52.12 -16.71 12.63
N PHE A 140 50.82 -16.99 12.81
CA PHE A 140 49.79 -16.46 11.93
C PHE A 140 49.77 -14.93 12.10
N ASP A 141 50.54 -14.18 11.31
CA ASP A 141 50.47 -12.72 11.31
C ASP A 141 49.86 -12.13 10.03
N LYS A 142 48.66 -11.58 10.23
CA LYS A 142 48.13 -10.32 9.68
C LYS A 142 48.16 -10.08 8.16
N LYS A 143 47.33 -10.78 7.37
CA LYS A 143 46.76 -10.18 6.13
C LYS A 143 45.28 -10.48 5.83
N LEU A 144 44.56 -11.20 6.69
CA LEU A 144 43.09 -11.33 6.59
C LEU A 144 42.28 -10.21 7.30
N PRO A 145 42.78 -9.51 8.34
CA PRO A 145 42.09 -8.34 8.89
C PRO A 145 42.09 -7.12 7.96
N ARG A 146 42.96 -7.08 6.94
CA ARG A 146 43.05 -5.94 6.01
C ARG A 146 41.87 -5.84 5.05
N VAL A 147 41.18 -6.95 4.77
CA VAL A 147 40.11 -6.99 3.76
C VAL A 147 38.76 -6.50 4.33
N ALA A 148 38.41 -6.88 5.56
CA ALA A 148 37.24 -6.33 6.25
C ALA A 148 37.43 -4.85 6.67
N ASN A 149 38.69 -4.45 6.92
CA ASN A 149 39.02 -3.04 7.12
C ASN A 149 38.97 -2.21 5.83
N MET A 150 39.14 -2.81 4.64
CA MET A 150 39.02 -2.08 3.37
C MET A 150 37.57 -1.75 3.05
N GLU A 151 36.61 -2.68 3.21
CA GLU A 151 35.18 -2.38 3.02
C GLU A 151 34.67 -1.33 4.02
N LYS A 152 35.06 -1.44 5.30
CA LYS A 152 34.78 -0.40 6.30
C LYS A 152 35.42 0.95 5.97
N ARG A 153 36.62 0.97 5.38
CA ARG A 153 37.26 2.22 4.91
C ARG A 153 36.53 2.82 3.72
N THR A 154 36.00 2.01 2.81
CA THR A 154 35.15 2.49 1.70
C THR A 154 33.85 3.12 2.20
N ASP A 155 33.19 2.50 3.18
CA ASP A 155 31.97 3.04 3.79
C ASP A 155 32.25 4.34 4.57
N VAL A 156 33.39 4.42 5.27
CA VAL A 156 33.84 5.64 5.95
C VAL A 156 34.15 6.74 4.92
N LEU A 157 34.84 6.44 3.82
CA LEU A 157 35.14 7.40 2.76
C LEU A 157 33.86 7.89 2.06
N GLN A 158 32.88 7.00 1.82
CA GLN A 158 31.56 7.39 1.28
C GLN A 158 30.77 8.28 2.26
N SER A 159 30.83 7.97 3.55
CA SER A 159 30.23 8.81 4.61
C SER A 159 30.91 10.19 4.70
N MET A 160 32.24 10.25 4.58
CA MET A 160 33.00 11.50 4.55
C MET A 160 32.67 12.33 3.30
N LEU A 161 32.56 11.70 2.12
CA LEU A 161 32.11 12.35 0.88
C LEU A 161 30.68 12.91 1.00
N ALA A 162 29.75 12.14 1.59
CA ALA A 162 28.38 12.58 1.83
C ALA A 162 28.31 13.73 2.86
N THR A 163 29.18 13.71 3.87
CA THR A 163 29.29 14.77 4.88
C THR A 163 29.89 16.04 4.29
N GLN A 164 30.93 15.95 3.46
CA GLN A 164 31.50 17.10 2.75
C GLN A 164 30.52 17.67 1.72
N GLN A 165 29.74 16.84 1.01
CA GLN A 165 28.67 17.33 0.13
C GLN A 165 27.59 18.09 0.91
N LYS A 166 27.21 17.63 2.10
CA LYS A 166 26.27 18.35 2.98
C LYS A 166 26.84 19.67 3.49
N GLN A 167 28.13 19.71 3.86
CA GLN A 167 28.80 20.96 4.22
C GLN A 167 28.91 21.94 3.05
N MET A 168 29.14 21.43 1.83
CA MET A 168 29.14 22.22 0.60
C MET A 168 27.76 22.85 0.34
N ILE A 169 26.68 22.07 0.50
CA ILE A 169 25.32 22.59 0.39
C ILE A 169 25.05 23.65 1.45
N TRP A 170 25.51 23.42 2.69
CA TRP A 170 25.29 24.34 3.80
C TRP A 170 26.04 25.67 3.62
N HIS A 171 27.33 25.67 3.32
CA HIS A 171 28.13 26.89 3.19
C HIS A 171 27.88 27.66 1.89
N VAL A 172 27.60 26.99 0.78
CA VAL A 172 27.42 27.65 -0.53
C VAL A 172 25.99 28.15 -0.72
N PHE A 173 25.00 27.42 -0.21
CA PHE A 173 23.59 27.71 -0.51
C PHE A 173 22.75 28.13 0.71
N VAL A 174 23.12 27.75 1.94
CA VAL A 174 22.29 27.97 3.13
C VAL A 174 22.82 29.08 4.05
N ALA A 175 24.14 29.15 4.27
CA ALA A 175 24.76 30.14 5.16
C ALA A 175 24.60 31.60 4.66
N PRO A 176 24.76 31.93 3.36
CA PRO A 176 24.57 33.30 2.86
C PRO A 176 23.12 33.80 2.97
N LEU A 177 22.14 32.90 3.06
CA LEU A 177 20.73 33.24 3.24
C LEU A 177 20.38 33.64 4.68
N ARG A 178 21.28 33.40 5.66
CA ARG A 178 21.10 33.79 7.07
C ARG A 178 21.84 35.07 7.47
N SER A 179 22.86 35.50 6.74
CA SER A 179 23.66 36.68 7.09
C SER A 179 23.18 37.99 6.46
N ASN A 180 22.22 37.94 5.53
CA ASN A 180 21.62 39.15 4.93
C ASN A 180 20.41 39.63 5.75
N SER A 181 20.67 40.13 6.96
CA SER A 181 19.81 41.12 7.60
C SER A 181 20.55 42.45 7.59
N VAL A 182 20.30 43.28 6.58
CA VAL A 182 20.64 44.70 6.67
C VAL A 182 19.62 45.31 7.64
N ASP A 183 20.09 45.72 8.81
CA ASP A 183 19.28 46.37 9.83
C ASP A 183 19.01 47.82 9.40
N LEU A 184 17.82 48.06 8.86
CA LEU A 184 17.31 49.37 8.43
C LEU A 184 16.42 50.03 9.51
N SER A 185 16.55 49.62 10.78
CA SER A 185 15.72 50.09 11.89
C SER A 185 15.90 51.56 12.28
N SER A 186 16.76 52.34 11.62
CA SER A 186 16.96 53.77 11.91
C SER A 186 16.15 54.75 11.06
N LEU A 187 15.24 54.29 10.18
CA LEU A 187 14.57 55.18 9.21
C LEU A 187 13.04 55.17 9.18
N LEU A 188 12.33 54.49 10.08
CA LEU A 188 10.87 54.52 10.12
C LEU A 188 10.32 54.59 11.55
N ASP A 189 9.80 55.78 11.87
CA ASP A 189 9.02 56.10 13.06
C ASP A 189 7.54 55.67 12.91
N SER A 190 7.00 55.13 14.00
CA SER A 190 5.58 55.04 14.41
C SER A 190 4.54 54.19 13.64
N ASP A 191 3.89 53.32 14.42
CA ASP A 191 2.49 52.85 14.36
C ASP A 191 2.00 51.88 13.25
N ALA A 192 2.00 50.56 13.53
CA ALA A 192 0.91 49.59 13.18
C ALA A 192 1.27 48.13 13.56
N PRO A 193 0.27 47.23 13.80
CA PRO A 193 0.42 46.09 14.70
C PRO A 193 0.99 44.80 14.07
N SER A 194 1.69 44.06 14.94
CA SER A 194 2.26 42.70 14.83
C SER A 194 1.83 41.82 13.64
N HIS A 195 2.73 41.66 12.66
CA HIS A 195 2.71 40.54 11.74
C HIS A 195 3.29 39.28 12.40
N SER A 196 2.46 38.24 12.41
CA SER A 196 2.82 36.85 12.70
C SER A 196 4.03 36.39 11.87
N SER A 197 5.02 35.81 12.54
CA SER A 197 6.17 35.17 11.92
C SER A 197 5.73 34.01 11.03
N LEU A 198 5.98 34.14 9.72
CA LEU A 198 5.90 33.03 8.76
C LEU A 198 7.02 32.03 9.07
N SER A 199 6.69 31.05 9.91
CA SER A 199 7.42 29.79 10.00
C SER A 199 7.28 29.07 8.66
N ILE A 200 8.30 29.15 7.81
CA ILE A 200 8.46 28.20 6.70
C ILE A 200 8.84 26.87 7.36
N SER A 201 7.82 26.10 7.74
CA SER A 201 7.99 24.68 8.00
C SER A 201 8.51 24.06 6.72
N LEU A 202 9.77 23.61 6.74
CA LEU A 202 10.27 22.60 5.80
C LEU A 202 9.43 21.33 6.07
N PHE A 203 8.26 21.25 5.46
CA PHE A 203 7.43 20.05 5.52
C PHE A 203 8.23 18.92 4.88
N SER A 204 8.73 18.01 5.72
CA SER A 204 9.32 16.77 5.26
C SER A 204 8.26 16.00 4.49
N MET A 205 8.51 15.75 3.20
CA MET A 205 7.67 14.91 2.36
C MET A 205 7.42 13.56 3.02
N VAL A 206 6.15 13.18 3.19
CA VAL A 206 5.78 11.87 3.74
C VAL A 206 6.15 10.79 2.72
N LYS A 207 7.06 9.91 3.11
CA LYS A 207 7.47 8.74 2.34
C LYS A 207 6.87 7.48 2.92
N TYR A 208 6.88 6.42 2.12
CA TYR A 208 6.27 5.14 2.43
C TYR A 208 7.28 3.99 2.38
N ARG A 209 7.09 3.03 3.28
CA ARG A 209 7.88 1.81 3.40
C ARG A 209 7.02 0.56 3.47
N SER A 210 7.65 -0.58 3.27
CA SER A 210 7.06 -1.90 3.50
C SER A 210 7.17 -2.31 4.96
N THR A 211 6.12 -2.94 5.51
CA THR A 211 6.14 -3.63 6.81
C THR A 211 7.25 -4.68 6.91
N ARG A 212 7.69 -5.25 5.78
CA ARG A 212 8.74 -6.29 5.73
C ARG A 212 10.13 -5.71 5.44
N GLY A 213 10.27 -4.39 5.30
CA GLY A 213 11.55 -3.66 5.27
C GLY A 213 12.32 -3.68 3.94
N GLY A 214 11.89 -4.44 2.93
CA GLY A 214 12.56 -4.55 1.64
C GLY A 214 12.29 -3.41 0.66
N VAL A 215 11.37 -2.49 0.98
CA VAL A 215 11.04 -1.31 0.17
C VAL A 215 10.86 -0.10 1.08
N ARG A 216 11.44 1.05 0.73
CA ARG A 216 11.41 2.31 1.50
C ARG A 216 11.43 3.52 0.58
N GLY A 217 11.13 4.71 1.12
CA GLY A 217 11.30 5.97 0.42
C GLY A 217 10.31 6.23 -0.73
N LEU A 218 9.24 5.44 -0.84
CA LEU A 218 8.24 5.62 -1.89
C LEU A 218 7.44 6.90 -1.67
N THR A 219 7.11 7.59 -2.76
CA THR A 219 6.10 8.66 -2.78
C THR A 219 4.69 8.11 -2.54
N PHE A 220 3.72 8.99 -2.26
CA PHE A 220 2.32 8.60 -2.14
C PHE A 220 1.79 8.00 -3.46
N GLU A 221 2.09 8.62 -4.60
CA GLU A 221 1.74 8.10 -5.92
C GLU A 221 2.29 6.69 -6.14
N GLU A 222 3.58 6.46 -5.83
CA GLU A 222 4.19 5.14 -5.95
C GLU A 222 3.53 4.13 -5.03
N ALA A 223 3.24 4.51 -3.78
CA ALA A 223 2.58 3.61 -2.84
C ALA A 223 1.17 3.22 -3.29
N VAL A 224 0.40 4.18 -3.84
CA VAL A 224 -0.95 3.96 -4.35
C VAL A 224 -0.94 3.08 -5.60
N LEU A 225 -0.07 3.36 -6.57
CA LEU A 225 0.00 2.58 -7.82
C LEU A 225 0.63 1.20 -7.63
N THR A 226 1.54 1.04 -6.66
CA THR A 226 2.19 -0.25 -6.35
C THR A 226 1.24 -1.17 -5.59
N GLY A 227 0.52 -0.64 -4.58
CA GLY A 227 -0.38 -1.41 -3.73
C GLY A 227 0.35 -2.35 -2.76
N LEU A 228 0.87 -3.48 -3.27
CA LEU A 228 1.64 -4.47 -2.51
C LEU A 228 3.14 -4.32 -2.82
N ALA A 229 3.99 -4.23 -1.79
CA ALA A 229 5.43 -4.09 -1.98
C ALA A 229 6.06 -5.34 -2.61
N SER A 230 7.21 -5.18 -3.25
CA SER A 230 7.92 -6.28 -3.93
C SER A 230 8.42 -7.38 -2.99
N ASP A 231 8.60 -7.07 -1.71
CA ASP A 231 8.92 -8.03 -0.64
C ASP A 231 7.68 -8.70 -0.03
N ARG A 232 6.50 -8.48 -0.64
CA ARG A 232 5.17 -8.94 -0.19
C ARG A 232 4.70 -8.31 1.12
N GLY A 233 5.38 -7.29 1.63
CA GLY A 233 4.89 -6.50 2.75
C GLY A 233 3.89 -5.42 2.33
N LEU A 234 3.28 -4.80 3.33
CA LEU A 234 2.25 -3.78 3.16
C LEU A 234 2.84 -2.39 3.31
N LEU A 235 2.38 -1.45 2.49
CA LEU A 235 2.93 -0.08 2.49
C LEU A 235 2.29 0.80 3.58
N LEU A 236 3.10 1.56 4.30
CA LEU A 236 2.68 2.56 5.30
C LEU A 236 3.71 3.70 5.38
N PRO A 237 3.37 4.87 5.95
CA PRO A 237 4.31 5.99 6.09
C PRO A 237 5.60 5.59 6.82
N GLU A 238 6.73 6.24 6.54
CA GLU A 238 7.98 6.13 7.32
C GLU A 238 7.74 6.54 8.79
N ALA A 239 8.52 5.96 9.72
CA ALA A 239 8.17 5.97 11.15
C ALA A 239 8.28 7.37 11.75
N ASP A 240 9.37 8.04 11.40
CA ASP A 240 9.72 9.42 11.74
C ASP A 240 8.86 10.45 11.00
N GLN A 241 8.08 10.02 10.02
CA GLN A 241 7.23 10.87 9.18
C GLN A 241 5.74 10.58 9.37
N PHE A 242 5.36 9.69 10.30
CA PHE A 242 3.94 9.49 10.59
C PHE A 242 3.36 10.77 11.21
N PRO A 243 2.36 11.40 10.59
CA PRO A 243 1.88 12.71 11.01
C PRO A 243 1.19 12.66 12.37
N LYS A 244 1.07 13.83 13.01
CA LYS A 244 0.19 14.05 14.16
C LYS A 244 -0.85 15.08 13.79
N LEU A 245 -1.97 15.08 14.51
CA LEU A 245 -2.94 16.17 14.43
C LEU A 245 -2.26 17.51 14.81
N PRO A 246 -2.51 18.58 14.06
CA PRO A 246 -2.13 19.93 14.49
C PRO A 246 -2.71 20.27 15.87
N PRO A 247 -2.06 21.13 16.67
CA PRO A 247 -2.47 21.42 18.06
C PRO A 247 -3.95 21.77 18.24
N ASN A 248 -4.53 22.56 17.33
CA ASN A 248 -5.93 23.02 17.41
C ASN A 248 -6.90 22.19 16.56
N ALA A 249 -6.46 21.07 15.98
CA ALA A 249 -7.26 20.31 15.03
C ALA A 249 -8.57 19.79 15.63
N LEU A 250 -8.58 19.40 16.91
CA LEU A 250 -9.79 18.89 17.55
C LEU A 250 -10.90 19.95 17.66
N GLU A 251 -10.53 21.21 17.87
CA GLU A 251 -11.48 22.32 17.94
C GLU A 251 -11.85 22.82 16.55
N GLU A 252 -10.87 23.13 15.72
CA GLU A 252 -11.08 23.74 14.40
C GLU A 252 -11.77 22.78 13.43
N TRP A 253 -11.41 21.50 13.44
CA TRP A 253 -11.91 20.54 12.46
C TRP A 253 -13.27 19.97 12.83
N SER A 254 -13.69 20.12 14.09
CA SER A 254 -15.03 19.69 14.54
C SER A 254 -16.14 20.33 13.70
N LYS A 255 -15.97 21.58 13.28
CA LYS A 255 -16.98 22.36 12.54
C LYS A 255 -17.01 22.07 11.03
N LEU A 256 -16.12 21.21 10.53
CA LEU A 256 -15.97 20.98 9.10
C LEU A 256 -17.03 20.01 8.55
N SER A 257 -17.39 20.19 7.28
CA SER A 257 -18.08 19.16 6.52
C SER A 257 -17.16 17.96 6.29
N TYR A 258 -17.75 16.79 5.97
CA TYR A 258 -16.98 15.58 5.68
C TYR A 258 -15.90 15.81 4.60
N GLN A 259 -16.24 16.52 3.52
CA GLN A 259 -15.31 16.80 2.42
C GLN A 259 -14.18 17.73 2.86
N ALA A 260 -14.48 18.80 3.62
CA ALA A 260 -13.46 19.71 4.12
C ALA A 260 -12.52 19.00 5.10
N LEU A 261 -13.06 18.15 5.97
CA LEU A 261 -12.29 17.31 6.89
C LEU A 261 -11.42 16.30 6.13
N ALA A 262 -11.96 15.64 5.10
CA ALA A 262 -11.22 14.69 4.27
C ALA A 262 -9.97 15.35 3.66
N VAL A 263 -10.09 16.57 3.12
CA VAL A 263 -8.94 17.31 2.58
C VAL A 263 -7.89 17.58 3.66
N LYS A 264 -8.30 17.98 4.87
CA LYS A 264 -7.38 18.25 5.99
C LYS A 264 -6.65 16.99 6.45
N VAL A 265 -7.37 15.90 6.68
CA VAL A 265 -6.80 14.62 7.12
C VAL A 265 -5.91 14.03 6.04
N MET A 266 -6.35 13.99 4.78
CA MET A 266 -5.57 13.43 3.67
C MET A 266 -4.29 14.23 3.39
N ARG A 267 -4.34 15.57 3.53
CA ARG A 267 -3.14 16.43 3.36
C ARG A 267 -2.03 16.10 4.36
N LEU A 268 -2.33 15.55 5.53
CA LEU A 268 -1.29 15.10 6.47
C LEU A 268 -0.42 13.97 5.91
N PHE A 269 -0.95 13.20 4.95
CA PHE A 269 -0.27 12.04 4.37
C PHE A 269 0.14 12.25 2.91
N ILE A 270 -0.41 13.27 2.24
CA ILE A 270 -0.18 13.53 0.82
C ILE A 270 0.56 14.85 0.69
N ASP A 271 1.78 14.78 0.15
CA ASP A 271 2.59 15.96 -0.09
C ASP A 271 1.97 16.89 -1.16
N GLU A 272 2.15 18.20 -1.00
CA GLU A 272 1.59 19.19 -1.92
C GLU A 272 2.25 19.18 -3.30
N SER A 273 3.51 18.74 -3.40
CA SER A 273 4.18 18.52 -4.68
C SER A 273 3.61 17.32 -5.45
N GLU A 274 3.02 16.35 -4.76
CA GLU A 274 2.38 15.19 -5.38
C GLU A 274 0.93 15.43 -5.77
N ILE A 275 0.15 16.13 -4.96
CA ILE A 275 -1.22 16.55 -5.28
C ILE A 275 -1.41 17.95 -4.71
N SER A 276 -1.65 18.93 -5.59
CA SER A 276 -1.89 20.31 -5.16
C SER A 276 -3.13 20.40 -4.26
N THR A 277 -3.25 21.44 -3.43
CA THR A 277 -4.43 21.60 -2.57
C THR A 277 -5.72 21.77 -3.37
N ALA A 278 -5.65 22.40 -4.55
CA ALA A 278 -6.77 22.50 -5.47
C ALA A 278 -7.17 21.13 -6.03
N ASP A 279 -6.21 20.33 -6.49
CA ASP A 279 -6.46 18.99 -7.02
C ASP A 279 -7.00 18.04 -5.95
N LEU A 280 -6.47 18.09 -4.73
CA LEU A 280 -6.96 17.25 -3.63
C LEU A 280 -8.41 17.61 -3.28
N LYS A 281 -8.75 18.90 -3.21
CA LYS A 281 -10.14 19.36 -3.03
C LYS A 281 -11.04 18.85 -4.16
N ALA A 282 -10.60 18.96 -5.41
CA ALA A 282 -11.36 18.49 -6.56
C ALA A 282 -11.57 16.96 -6.54
N LEU A 283 -10.54 16.19 -6.17
CA LEU A 283 -10.63 14.74 -6.02
C LEU A 283 -11.63 14.33 -4.94
N VAL A 284 -11.54 14.96 -3.76
CA VAL A 284 -12.46 14.71 -2.64
C VAL A 284 -13.90 15.07 -3.01
N GLN A 285 -14.13 16.22 -3.65
CA GLN A 285 -15.46 16.63 -4.12
C GLN A 285 -16.00 15.65 -5.18
N LYS A 286 -15.15 15.19 -6.11
CA LYS A 286 -15.53 14.18 -7.11
C LYS A 286 -15.89 12.84 -6.46
N SER A 287 -15.25 12.47 -5.35
CA SER A 287 -15.50 11.21 -4.64
C SER A 287 -16.73 11.26 -3.74
N TYR A 288 -16.94 12.38 -3.02
CA TYR A 288 -17.93 12.49 -1.94
C TYR A 288 -18.95 13.60 -2.20
N ASN A 289 -19.54 13.63 -3.39
CA ASN A 289 -20.64 14.55 -3.73
C ASN A 289 -22.02 13.89 -3.59
N SER A 290 -23.07 14.71 -3.68
CA SER A 290 -24.47 14.31 -3.55
C SER A 290 -24.99 13.34 -4.63
N LYS A 291 -24.29 13.19 -5.77
CA LYS A 291 -24.63 12.18 -6.79
C LYS A 291 -24.06 10.81 -6.45
N THR A 292 -22.92 10.76 -5.78
CA THR A 292 -22.25 9.51 -5.37
C THR A 292 -22.76 9.04 -4.00
N PHE A 293 -22.88 9.95 -3.04
CA PHE A 293 -23.37 9.67 -1.68
C PHE A 293 -24.74 10.32 -1.47
N ARG A 294 -25.72 9.49 -1.12
CA ARG A 294 -27.13 9.91 -1.00
C ARG A 294 -27.39 10.76 0.24
N HIS A 295 -26.60 10.57 1.29
CA HIS A 295 -26.71 11.38 2.49
C HIS A 295 -25.80 12.61 2.43
N LYS A 296 -26.32 13.78 2.81
CA LYS A 296 -25.61 15.08 2.75
C LYS A 296 -24.28 15.05 3.52
N GLU A 297 -24.21 14.28 4.60
CA GLU A 297 -23.03 14.17 5.46
C GLU A 297 -22.03 13.12 5.00
N THR A 298 -22.30 12.38 3.92
CA THR A 298 -21.52 11.22 3.45
C THR A 298 -21.51 10.03 4.41
N ALA A 299 -21.21 10.25 5.69
CA ALA A 299 -21.10 9.25 6.75
C ALA A 299 -21.80 9.75 8.05
N PRO A 300 -23.14 9.85 8.08
CA PRO A 300 -23.86 10.33 9.25
C PRO A 300 -23.66 9.44 10.47
N VAL A 301 -23.79 10.05 11.65
CA VAL A 301 -23.83 9.34 12.94
C VAL A 301 -25.23 9.45 13.53
N VAL A 302 -25.87 8.31 13.76
CA VAL A 302 -27.23 8.20 14.29
C VAL A 302 -27.16 7.77 15.75
N LYS A 303 -27.78 8.54 16.66
CA LYS A 303 -27.98 8.10 18.06
C LYS A 303 -29.09 7.06 18.09
N VAL A 304 -28.80 5.85 18.58
CA VAL A 304 -29.78 4.75 18.65
C VAL A 304 -30.23 4.51 20.08
N THR A 305 -29.32 4.62 21.04
CA THR A 305 -29.61 4.63 22.48
C THR A 305 -28.80 5.74 23.16
N GLU A 306 -28.92 5.89 24.49
CA GLU A 306 -28.14 6.89 25.23
C GLU A 306 -26.61 6.66 25.14
N GLN A 307 -26.17 5.41 25.09
CA GLN A 307 -24.76 5.03 25.05
C GLN A 307 -24.34 4.33 23.74
N LEU A 308 -25.23 4.25 22.73
CA LEU A 308 -24.93 3.62 21.44
C LEU A 308 -25.31 4.52 20.27
N TYR A 309 -24.31 4.75 19.42
CA TYR A 309 -24.42 5.46 18.16
C TYR A 309 -24.06 4.53 17.00
N VAL A 310 -24.58 4.80 15.81
CA VAL A 310 -24.23 4.08 14.58
C VAL A 310 -23.64 5.07 13.58
N LEU A 311 -22.41 4.80 13.14
CA LEU A 311 -21.79 5.48 12.00
C LEU A 311 -22.23 4.78 10.71
N GLU A 312 -23.17 5.36 9.99
CA GLU A 312 -23.71 4.75 8.77
C GLU A 312 -22.79 5.01 7.56
N LEU A 313 -22.10 3.98 7.09
CA LEU A 313 -21.17 4.08 5.95
C LEU A 313 -21.75 3.56 4.63
N PHE A 314 -23.05 3.26 4.60
CA PHE A 314 -23.74 2.62 3.47
C PHE A 314 -24.52 3.60 2.58
N HIS A 315 -24.19 4.89 2.62
CA HIS A 315 -24.85 5.91 1.79
C HIS A 315 -24.20 6.10 0.40
N GLY A 316 -23.09 5.39 0.13
CA GLY A 316 -22.40 5.36 -1.17
C GLY A 316 -23.11 4.49 -2.22
N PRO A 317 -22.67 4.51 -3.49
CA PRO A 317 -23.43 3.96 -4.62
C PRO A 317 -23.79 2.47 -4.51
N THR A 318 -23.05 1.70 -3.72
CA THR A 318 -23.25 0.25 -3.58
C THR A 318 -23.83 -0.14 -2.22
N PHE A 319 -24.21 0.82 -1.39
CA PHE A 319 -24.82 0.56 -0.08
C PHE A 319 -23.89 -0.17 0.90
N ALA A 320 -22.57 0.08 0.80
CA ALA A 320 -21.57 -0.51 1.69
C ALA A 320 -20.39 0.44 1.95
N PHE A 321 -19.76 0.31 3.12
CA PHE A 321 -18.68 1.20 3.58
C PHE A 321 -17.47 1.28 2.63
N LYS A 322 -17.25 0.23 1.84
CA LYS A 322 -16.13 0.14 0.90
C LYS A 322 -16.20 1.25 -0.17
N ASP A 323 -17.38 1.82 -0.39
CA ASP A 323 -17.58 2.96 -1.28
C ASP A 323 -16.73 4.18 -0.87
N ILE A 324 -16.59 4.46 0.42
CA ILE A 324 -15.79 5.60 0.91
C ILE A 324 -14.36 5.51 0.37
N ALA A 325 -13.75 4.34 0.48
CA ALA A 325 -12.38 4.13 0.04
C ALA A 325 -12.27 4.03 -1.49
N LEU A 326 -13.19 3.30 -2.14
CA LEU A 326 -13.06 2.94 -3.55
C LEU A 326 -13.44 4.08 -4.50
N GLN A 327 -14.36 4.96 -4.10
CA GLN A 327 -14.66 6.18 -4.85
C GLN A 327 -13.45 7.14 -4.87
N PHE A 328 -12.68 7.20 -3.79
CA PHE A 328 -11.45 8.00 -3.73
C PHE A 328 -10.31 7.34 -4.50
N LEU A 329 -10.08 6.04 -4.28
CA LEU A 329 -9.02 5.29 -4.95
C LEU A 329 -9.17 5.32 -6.48
N GLY A 330 -10.38 5.15 -7.01
CA GLY A 330 -10.61 5.18 -8.46
C GLY A 330 -10.33 6.56 -9.07
N ASN A 331 -10.65 7.64 -8.37
CA ASN A 331 -10.31 8.99 -8.80
C ASN A 331 -8.78 9.25 -8.72
N LEU A 332 -8.09 8.72 -7.70
CA LEU A 332 -6.63 8.80 -7.60
C LEU A 332 -5.93 8.05 -8.73
N PHE A 333 -6.38 6.83 -9.06
CA PHE A 333 -5.83 6.07 -10.18
C PHE A 333 -5.96 6.84 -11.49
N GLU A 334 -7.14 7.38 -11.78
CA GLU A 334 -7.35 8.19 -12.98
C GLU A 334 -6.43 9.43 -12.99
N PHE A 335 -6.33 10.15 -11.87
CA PHE A 335 -5.49 11.35 -11.75
C PHE A 335 -4.01 11.04 -12.03
N PHE A 336 -3.44 10.04 -11.35
CA PHE A 336 -2.04 9.67 -11.53
C PHE A 336 -1.76 9.12 -12.93
N LEU A 337 -2.65 8.28 -13.47
CA LEU A 337 -2.48 7.75 -14.83
C LEU A 337 -2.58 8.86 -15.88
N LYS A 338 -3.49 9.83 -15.72
CA LYS A 338 -3.57 11.01 -16.61
C LYS A 338 -2.28 11.82 -16.55
N ARG A 339 -1.76 12.12 -15.35
CA ARG A 339 -0.50 12.84 -15.18
C ARG A 339 0.67 12.12 -15.85
N LYS A 340 0.86 10.83 -15.59
CA LYS A 340 1.93 10.04 -16.21
C LYS A 340 1.82 9.99 -17.73
N ASN A 341 0.59 9.96 -18.26
CA ASN A 341 0.36 9.94 -19.70
C ASN A 341 0.52 11.30 -20.37
N ALA A 342 0.28 12.40 -19.65
CA ALA A 342 0.50 13.75 -20.17
C ALA A 342 1.99 14.07 -20.38
N ALA A 343 2.87 13.47 -19.58
CA ALA A 343 4.33 13.60 -19.71
C ALA A 343 4.94 12.73 -20.83
N LYS A 344 4.13 11.92 -21.53
CA LYS A 344 4.61 11.01 -22.58
C LYS A 344 4.47 11.62 -23.98
N ALA A 345 5.37 11.23 -24.88
CA ALA A 345 5.23 11.53 -26.30
C ALA A 345 3.88 10.99 -26.85
N PRO A 346 3.24 11.68 -27.82
CA PRO A 346 1.90 11.31 -28.31
C PRO A 346 1.75 9.86 -28.80
N ASP A 347 2.83 9.28 -29.31
CA ASP A 347 2.95 7.93 -29.87
C ASP A 347 3.43 6.87 -28.86
N ALA A 348 3.91 7.29 -27.69
CA ALA A 348 4.40 6.37 -26.68
C ALA A 348 3.26 5.54 -26.06
N PRO A 349 3.51 4.25 -25.70
CA PRO A 349 2.50 3.44 -25.03
C PRO A 349 2.00 4.09 -23.74
N LYS A 350 0.69 4.33 -23.66
CA LYS A 350 0.06 4.89 -22.45
C LYS A 350 0.19 3.95 -21.26
N HIS A 351 0.47 4.51 -20.09
CA HIS A 351 0.26 3.85 -18.81
C HIS A 351 -1.24 3.58 -18.62
N SER A 352 -1.54 2.34 -18.23
CA SER A 352 -2.89 1.90 -17.90
C SER A 352 -2.81 0.84 -16.82
N ILE A 353 -3.87 0.66 -16.04
CA ILE A 353 -3.99 -0.46 -15.09
C ILE A 353 -5.12 -1.38 -15.54
N THR A 354 -4.87 -2.69 -15.49
CA THR A 354 -5.91 -3.70 -15.66
C THR A 354 -6.17 -4.33 -14.30
N VAL A 355 -7.23 -3.88 -13.65
CA VAL A 355 -7.68 -4.37 -12.35
C VAL A 355 -8.31 -5.75 -12.54
N VAL A 356 -7.81 -6.75 -11.82
CA VAL A 356 -8.40 -8.09 -11.79
C VAL A 356 -8.68 -8.47 -10.34
N GLY A 357 -9.91 -8.88 -10.05
CA GLY A 357 -10.33 -9.24 -8.70
C GLY A 357 -11.37 -10.36 -8.69
N ALA A 358 -11.51 -11.02 -7.54
CA ALA A 358 -12.54 -12.01 -7.27
C ALA A 358 -13.46 -11.50 -6.16
N THR A 359 -14.75 -11.82 -6.21
CA THR A 359 -15.71 -11.42 -5.16
C THR A 359 -16.78 -12.49 -4.90
N SER A 360 -17.27 -12.50 -3.66
CA SER A 360 -18.54 -13.13 -3.26
C SER A 360 -19.75 -12.19 -3.40
N GLY A 361 -19.54 -10.93 -3.82
CA GLY A 361 -20.61 -9.98 -4.17
C GLY A 361 -20.27 -8.52 -3.82
N ASP A 362 -20.18 -8.22 -2.52
CA ASP A 362 -20.11 -6.84 -2.01
C ASP A 362 -18.86 -6.08 -2.48
N THR A 363 -17.68 -6.68 -2.32
CA THR A 363 -16.40 -6.02 -2.65
C THR A 363 -16.27 -5.72 -4.14
N GLY A 364 -16.77 -6.62 -5.01
CA GLY A 364 -16.73 -6.42 -6.46
C GLY A 364 -17.61 -5.25 -6.89
N SER A 365 -18.79 -5.11 -6.28
CA SER A 365 -19.70 -3.99 -6.53
C SER A 365 -19.00 -2.65 -6.26
N SER A 366 -18.47 -2.45 -5.06
CA SER A 366 -17.80 -1.17 -4.72
C SER A 366 -16.58 -0.89 -5.60
N ALA A 367 -15.84 -1.93 -6.01
CA ALA A 367 -14.69 -1.76 -6.91
C ALA A 367 -15.14 -1.33 -8.31
N ILE A 368 -16.20 -1.95 -8.85
CA ILE A 368 -16.80 -1.58 -10.13
C ILE A 368 -17.26 -0.12 -10.09
N TYR A 369 -18.04 0.28 -9.07
CA TYR A 369 -18.52 1.66 -9.00
C TYR A 369 -17.41 2.69 -8.75
N GLY A 370 -16.32 2.31 -8.08
CA GLY A 370 -15.16 3.18 -7.91
C GLY A 370 -14.39 3.42 -9.21
N LEU A 371 -14.38 2.43 -10.11
CA LEU A 371 -13.51 2.39 -11.29
C LEU A 371 -14.26 2.50 -12.62
N ARG A 372 -15.60 2.45 -12.62
CA ARG A 372 -16.41 2.62 -13.82
C ARG A 372 -16.13 3.97 -14.46
N GLY A 373 -15.95 3.96 -15.79
CA GLY A 373 -15.69 5.15 -16.58
C GLY A 373 -14.33 5.82 -16.35
N LYS A 374 -13.43 5.25 -15.53
CA LYS A 374 -12.09 5.83 -15.30
C LYS A 374 -11.18 5.60 -16.50
N GLU A 375 -10.58 6.67 -17.00
CA GLU A 375 -9.66 6.59 -18.13
C GLU A 375 -8.40 5.79 -17.78
N ASN A 376 -7.93 4.99 -18.75
CA ASN A 376 -6.74 4.14 -18.63
C ASN A 376 -6.85 3.06 -17.54
N VAL A 377 -8.07 2.75 -17.08
CA VAL A 377 -8.34 1.66 -16.13
C VAL A 377 -9.30 0.67 -16.77
N ASP A 378 -8.95 -0.61 -16.76
CA ASP A 378 -9.84 -1.73 -17.11
C ASP A 378 -10.11 -2.56 -15.87
N VAL A 379 -11.32 -3.12 -15.72
CA VAL A 379 -11.70 -3.88 -14.52
C VAL A 379 -12.34 -5.20 -14.90
N PHE A 380 -11.77 -6.30 -14.43
CA PHE A 380 -12.27 -7.66 -14.56
C PHE A 380 -12.62 -8.20 -13.19
N ILE A 381 -13.90 -8.33 -12.88
CA ILE A 381 -14.38 -8.89 -11.62
C ILE A 381 -14.92 -10.29 -11.86
N LEU A 382 -14.27 -11.28 -11.25
CA LEU A 382 -14.66 -12.68 -11.25
C LEU A 382 -15.59 -12.95 -10.07
N PHE A 383 -16.69 -13.63 -10.33
CA PHE A 383 -17.58 -14.12 -9.28
C PHE A 383 -18.21 -15.46 -9.68
N PRO A 384 -18.55 -16.32 -8.71
CA PRO A 384 -19.08 -17.65 -9.01
C PRO A 384 -20.47 -17.55 -9.64
N HIS A 385 -20.65 -18.21 -10.78
CA HIS A 385 -21.91 -18.25 -11.51
C HIS A 385 -23.02 -18.80 -10.62
N GLY A 386 -24.09 -18.00 -10.42
CA GLY A 386 -25.29 -18.42 -9.69
C GLY A 386 -25.09 -18.61 -8.19
N ARG A 387 -24.00 -18.11 -7.61
CA ARG A 387 -23.69 -18.23 -6.16
C ARG A 387 -23.49 -16.89 -5.47
N VAL A 388 -23.87 -15.79 -6.12
CA VAL A 388 -23.90 -14.44 -5.55
C VAL A 388 -25.36 -14.06 -5.34
N SER A 389 -25.69 -13.30 -4.28
CA SER A 389 -27.07 -12.84 -4.10
C SER A 389 -27.53 -11.99 -5.28
N GLN A 390 -28.82 -12.05 -5.62
CA GLN A 390 -29.36 -11.38 -6.79
C GLN A 390 -29.09 -9.87 -6.78
N ILE A 391 -29.24 -9.22 -5.63
CA ILE A 391 -28.98 -7.78 -5.47
C ILE A 391 -27.51 -7.47 -5.71
N GLN A 392 -26.59 -8.23 -5.13
CA GLN A 392 -25.14 -8.01 -5.30
C GLN A 392 -24.69 -8.30 -6.73
N GLU A 393 -25.19 -9.37 -7.37
CA GLU A 393 -24.92 -9.65 -8.78
C GLU A 393 -25.43 -8.52 -9.68
N ARG A 394 -26.64 -8.02 -9.44
CA ARG A 394 -27.21 -6.91 -10.21
C ARG A 394 -26.46 -5.61 -9.99
N GLN A 395 -25.98 -5.32 -8.78
CA GLN A 395 -25.09 -4.18 -8.55
C GLN A 395 -23.87 -4.23 -9.48
N MET A 396 -23.28 -5.41 -9.69
CA MET A 396 -22.14 -5.55 -10.61
C MET A 396 -22.55 -5.52 -12.09
N THR A 397 -23.56 -6.31 -12.46
CA THR A 397 -23.88 -6.63 -13.87
C THR A 397 -24.75 -5.59 -14.56
N THR A 398 -25.39 -4.69 -13.83
CA THR A 398 -26.15 -3.55 -14.41
C THR A 398 -25.26 -2.36 -14.78
N VAL A 399 -23.94 -2.46 -14.58
CA VAL A 399 -22.96 -1.44 -14.95
C VAL A 399 -22.46 -1.68 -16.38
N TRP A 400 -22.80 -0.75 -17.28
CA TRP A 400 -22.56 -0.88 -18.72
C TRP A 400 -21.31 -0.14 -19.23
N ASP A 401 -20.60 0.59 -18.36
CA ASP A 401 -19.36 1.28 -18.72
C ASP A 401 -18.38 0.33 -19.43
N GLU A 402 -17.78 0.78 -20.54
CA GLU A 402 -17.00 -0.07 -21.44
C GLU A 402 -15.78 -0.71 -20.77
N ASN A 403 -15.26 -0.11 -19.70
CA ASN A 403 -14.10 -0.59 -18.96
C ASN A 403 -14.42 -1.59 -17.84
N ILE A 404 -15.69 -1.96 -17.68
CA ILE A 404 -16.16 -2.93 -16.68
C ILE A 404 -16.50 -4.26 -17.35
N HIS A 405 -15.82 -5.31 -16.91
CA HIS A 405 -15.94 -6.67 -17.41
C HIS A 405 -16.30 -7.63 -16.26
N ASN A 406 -17.59 -7.96 -16.17
CA ASN A 406 -18.13 -8.93 -15.21
C ASN A 406 -17.93 -10.35 -15.74
N VAL A 407 -17.22 -11.19 -14.99
CA VAL A 407 -16.85 -12.55 -15.37
C VAL A 407 -17.48 -13.56 -14.42
N GLN A 408 -18.49 -14.28 -14.89
CA GLN A 408 -19.10 -15.37 -14.15
C GLN A 408 -18.27 -16.64 -14.33
N VAL A 409 -17.66 -17.14 -13.27
CA VAL A 409 -16.85 -18.36 -13.31
C VAL A 409 -17.72 -19.56 -12.93
N ARG A 410 -17.71 -20.62 -13.73
CA ARG A 410 -18.36 -21.91 -13.39
C ARG A 410 -17.58 -22.62 -12.28
N GLY A 411 -17.77 -22.19 -11.04
CA GLY A 411 -17.06 -22.70 -9.88
C GLY A 411 -17.50 -22.02 -8.58
N THR A 412 -16.63 -22.07 -7.60
CA THR A 412 -16.77 -21.45 -6.27
C THR A 412 -16.11 -20.08 -6.20
N PHE A 413 -16.26 -19.38 -5.08
CA PHE A 413 -15.49 -18.17 -4.81
C PHE A 413 -13.98 -18.45 -4.70
N ASP A 414 -13.61 -19.58 -4.09
CA ASP A 414 -12.21 -20.00 -3.95
C ASP A 414 -11.56 -20.25 -5.31
N ASP A 415 -12.31 -20.83 -6.25
CA ASP A 415 -11.89 -20.98 -7.65
C ASP A 415 -11.61 -19.63 -8.32
N CYS A 416 -12.51 -18.66 -8.12
CA CYS A 416 -12.29 -17.29 -8.61
C CYS A 416 -11.02 -16.68 -8.02
N GLN A 417 -10.79 -16.85 -6.70
CA GLN A 417 -9.57 -16.38 -6.06
C GLN A 417 -8.32 -17.08 -6.57
N ALA A 418 -8.39 -18.38 -6.83
CA ALA A 418 -7.28 -19.17 -7.39
C ALA A 418 -6.90 -18.66 -8.78
N ILE A 419 -7.87 -18.46 -9.67
CA ILE A 419 -7.63 -17.89 -11.01
C ILE A 419 -6.93 -16.53 -10.91
N VAL A 420 -7.39 -15.64 -10.03
CA VAL A 420 -6.74 -14.34 -9.82
C VAL A 420 -5.29 -14.54 -9.36
N LYS A 421 -5.04 -15.37 -8.36
CA LYS A 421 -3.68 -15.66 -7.88
C LYS A 421 -2.77 -16.18 -9.00
N ASP A 422 -3.26 -17.09 -9.83
CA ASP A 422 -2.50 -17.68 -10.94
C ASP A 422 -2.19 -16.69 -12.06
N LEU A 423 -3.07 -15.70 -12.29
CA LEU A 423 -2.81 -14.58 -13.19
C LEU A 423 -1.73 -13.64 -12.63
N PHE A 424 -1.74 -13.39 -11.32
CA PHE A 424 -0.75 -12.54 -10.66
C PHE A 424 0.63 -13.20 -10.49
N ALA A 425 0.67 -14.53 -10.38
CA ALA A 425 1.92 -15.31 -10.34
C ALA A 425 2.65 -15.32 -11.68
N ASP A 426 1.95 -15.04 -12.79
CA ASP A 426 2.52 -14.95 -14.13
C ASP A 426 3.14 -13.56 -14.37
N ALA A 427 4.43 -13.43 -14.05
CA ALA A 427 5.17 -12.18 -14.16
C ALA A 427 5.11 -11.58 -15.58
N SER A 428 5.15 -12.43 -16.61
CA SER A 428 5.11 -12.01 -18.02
C SER A 428 3.75 -11.43 -18.40
N PHE A 429 2.67 -12.10 -17.98
CA PHE A 429 1.30 -11.67 -18.24
C PHE A 429 0.96 -10.41 -17.45
N LYS A 430 1.37 -10.35 -16.17
CA LYS A 430 1.24 -9.16 -15.31
C LYS A 430 1.89 -7.94 -15.94
N ALA A 431 3.14 -8.06 -16.39
CA ALA A 431 3.86 -6.95 -17.03
C ALA A 431 3.23 -6.55 -18.37
N LYS A 432 2.87 -7.50 -19.22
CA LYS A 432 2.31 -7.22 -20.56
C LYS A 432 0.96 -6.50 -20.52
N TYR A 433 0.09 -6.86 -19.58
CA TYR A 433 -1.26 -6.30 -19.46
C TYR A 433 -1.43 -5.31 -18.31
N ASN A 434 -0.34 -4.96 -17.62
CA ASN A 434 -0.35 -4.06 -16.46
C ASN A 434 -1.36 -4.49 -15.41
N LEU A 435 -1.33 -5.76 -14.99
CA LEU A 435 -2.28 -6.26 -14.01
C LEU A 435 -2.04 -5.56 -12.66
N GLY A 436 -3.09 -4.90 -12.17
CA GLY A 436 -3.17 -4.31 -10.85
C GLY A 436 -4.29 -4.96 -10.05
N ALA A 437 -4.20 -4.88 -8.73
CA ALA A 437 -5.28 -5.31 -7.85
C ALA A 437 -5.86 -4.09 -7.14
N VAL A 438 -7.17 -4.09 -6.94
CA VAL A 438 -7.87 -3.11 -6.10
C VAL A 438 -8.22 -3.82 -4.79
N ASN A 439 -7.16 -4.24 -4.11
CA ASN A 439 -7.20 -5.07 -2.92
C ASN A 439 -7.33 -4.24 -1.64
N SER A 440 -7.77 -4.88 -0.57
CA SER A 440 -8.00 -4.28 0.77
C SER A 440 -6.76 -3.67 1.40
N ILE A 441 -5.59 -4.00 0.86
CA ILE A 441 -4.29 -3.61 1.41
C ILE A 441 -3.75 -2.28 0.86
N ASN A 442 -4.35 -1.70 -0.18
CA ASN A 442 -3.85 -0.44 -0.73
C ASN A 442 -3.91 0.68 0.32
N TRP A 443 -2.82 1.42 0.52
CA TRP A 443 -2.73 2.46 1.56
C TRP A 443 -3.80 3.55 1.40
N ALA A 444 -4.13 3.97 0.18
CA ALA A 444 -5.16 4.99 -0.03
C ALA A 444 -6.55 4.57 0.46
N ARG A 445 -6.83 3.26 0.54
CA ARG A 445 -8.07 2.76 1.15
C ARG A 445 -8.08 3.03 2.65
N ILE A 446 -7.00 2.67 3.34
CA ILE A 446 -6.85 2.92 4.78
C ILE A 446 -6.92 4.41 5.06
N LEU A 447 -6.22 5.23 4.26
CA LEU A 447 -6.22 6.68 4.39
C LEU A 447 -7.62 7.29 4.28
N ALA A 448 -8.40 6.90 3.27
CA ALA A 448 -9.78 7.37 3.11
C ALA A 448 -10.66 6.96 4.30
N GLN A 449 -10.40 5.78 4.88
CA GLN A 449 -11.15 5.27 6.02
C GLN A 449 -10.84 6.00 7.34
N ILE A 450 -9.62 6.53 7.50
CA ILE A 450 -9.26 7.32 8.71
C ILE A 450 -10.22 8.50 8.89
N VAL A 451 -10.63 9.12 7.78
CA VAL A 451 -11.46 10.33 7.78
C VAL A 451 -12.77 10.14 8.55
N TYR A 452 -13.48 9.02 8.36
CA TYR A 452 -14.78 8.85 9.04
C TYR A 452 -14.65 8.56 10.53
N TYR A 453 -13.51 8.04 11.01
CA TYR A 453 -13.28 7.94 12.46
C TYR A 453 -13.11 9.32 13.08
N VAL A 454 -12.34 10.19 12.43
CA VAL A 454 -12.17 11.60 12.86
C VAL A 454 -13.52 12.33 12.81
N TYR A 455 -14.28 12.14 11.72
CA TYR A 455 -15.60 12.74 11.55
C TYR A 455 -16.59 12.28 12.63
N ALA A 456 -16.72 10.96 12.81
CA ALA A 456 -17.65 10.37 13.75
C ALA A 456 -17.32 10.77 15.19
N TYR A 457 -16.03 10.84 15.53
CA TYR A 457 -15.59 11.36 16.81
C TYR A 457 -16.16 12.75 17.07
N PHE A 458 -16.01 13.70 16.14
CA PHE A 458 -16.55 15.05 16.32
C PHE A 458 -18.08 15.07 16.45
N ARG A 459 -18.79 14.33 15.58
CA ARG A 459 -20.26 14.25 15.62
C ARG A 459 -20.79 13.70 16.95
N VAL A 460 -20.08 12.75 17.55
CA VAL A 460 -20.45 12.16 18.85
C VAL A 460 -20.09 13.09 20.01
N ARG A 461 -18.93 13.77 19.95
CA ARG A 461 -18.54 14.78 20.96
C ARG A 461 -19.52 15.95 21.03
N GLU A 462 -20.10 16.36 19.89
CA GLU A 462 -21.15 17.39 19.81
C GLU A 462 -22.43 17.00 20.58
N GLN A 463 -22.66 15.71 20.80
CA GLN A 463 -23.80 15.19 21.58
C GLN A 463 -23.50 15.09 23.08
N GLY A 464 -22.38 15.63 23.56
CA GLY A 464 -22.01 15.66 24.98
C GLY A 464 -21.24 14.43 25.48
N VAL A 465 -21.00 13.44 24.63
CA VAL A 465 -20.15 12.28 24.96
C VAL A 465 -18.70 12.75 25.10
N LYS A 466 -18.00 12.31 26.14
CA LYS A 466 -16.57 12.57 26.35
C LYS A 466 -15.71 11.42 25.88
N ASP A 467 -16.06 10.21 26.31
CA ASP A 467 -15.30 9.00 26.02
C ASP A 467 -15.95 8.21 24.90
N VAL A 468 -15.23 8.14 23.78
CA VAL A 468 -15.72 7.53 22.54
C VAL A 468 -14.97 6.24 22.28
N THR A 469 -15.71 5.15 22.23
CA THR A 469 -15.23 3.82 21.83
C THR A 469 -15.86 3.44 20.50
N PHE A 470 -15.14 2.74 19.62
CA PHE A 470 -15.71 2.24 18.36
C PHE A 470 -15.82 0.72 18.37
N SER A 471 -16.97 0.19 17.96
CA SER A 471 -17.18 -1.24 17.69
C SER A 471 -17.26 -1.50 16.20
N VAL A 472 -16.34 -2.32 15.69
CA VAL A 472 -16.10 -2.46 14.25
C VAL A 472 -16.30 -3.92 13.83
N PRO A 473 -17.33 -4.24 13.02
CA PRO A 473 -17.46 -5.52 12.35
C PRO A 473 -16.23 -5.78 11.47
N THR A 474 -15.39 -6.73 11.85
CA THR A 474 -14.03 -6.85 11.31
C THR A 474 -13.80 -8.20 10.65
N GLY A 475 -13.56 -8.17 9.34
CA GLY A 475 -12.92 -9.25 8.59
C GLY A 475 -11.43 -8.97 8.36
N ASN A 476 -11.12 -8.31 7.24
CA ASN A 476 -9.74 -8.06 6.76
C ASN A 476 -8.93 -6.97 7.52
N PHE A 477 -9.38 -6.53 8.70
CA PHE A 477 -8.75 -5.54 9.61
C PHE A 477 -8.57 -4.11 9.06
N GLY A 478 -8.82 -3.84 7.77
CA GLY A 478 -8.54 -2.53 7.17
C GLY A 478 -9.35 -1.38 7.77
N ASP A 479 -10.61 -1.64 8.12
CA ASP A 479 -11.50 -0.65 8.74
C ASP A 479 -11.02 -0.25 10.14
N ILE A 480 -10.97 -1.21 11.07
CA ILE A 480 -10.52 -0.92 12.44
C ILE A 480 -9.07 -0.44 12.50
N LEU A 481 -8.21 -0.86 11.54
CA LEU A 481 -6.86 -0.31 11.40
C LEU A 481 -6.87 1.18 11.08
N ALA A 482 -7.84 1.68 10.31
CA ALA A 482 -8.01 3.10 10.10
C ALA A 482 -8.40 3.83 11.40
N GLY A 483 -9.23 3.21 12.25
CA GLY A 483 -9.50 3.69 13.60
C GLY A 483 -8.25 3.71 14.48
N PHE A 484 -7.41 2.67 14.39
CA PHE A 484 -6.10 2.63 15.06
C PHE A 484 -5.19 3.77 14.60
N TYR A 485 -5.14 4.07 13.30
CA TYR A 485 -4.37 5.19 12.79
C TYR A 485 -4.99 6.55 13.15
N ALA A 486 -6.32 6.68 13.26
CA ALA A 486 -6.96 7.87 13.80
C ALA A 486 -6.55 8.11 15.27
N LYS A 487 -6.50 7.05 16.09
CA LYS A 487 -5.96 7.12 17.46
C LYS A 487 -4.47 7.49 17.45
N LYS A 488 -3.66 6.88 16.58
CA LYS A 488 -2.21 7.19 16.43
C LYS A 488 -1.96 8.63 15.97
N LEU A 489 -2.84 9.21 15.16
CA LEU A 489 -2.80 10.62 14.76
C LEU A 489 -3.00 11.57 15.96
N GLY A 490 -3.69 11.12 17.01
CA GLY A 490 -3.99 11.91 18.21
C GLY A 490 -5.48 12.15 18.46
N VAL A 491 -6.39 11.48 17.73
CA VAL A 491 -7.82 11.52 18.09
C VAL A 491 -8.01 10.78 19.43
N PRO A 492 -8.64 11.40 20.45
CA PRO A 492 -8.87 10.77 21.76
C PRO A 492 -9.94 9.65 21.72
N ILE A 493 -9.61 8.55 21.06
CA ILE A 493 -10.42 7.32 21.03
C ILE A 493 -10.01 6.46 22.23
N GLU A 494 -10.98 6.15 23.09
CA GLU A 494 -10.75 5.35 24.30
C GLU A 494 -10.36 3.92 23.92
N LYS A 495 -11.27 3.19 23.28
CA LYS A 495 -11.07 1.80 22.86
C LYS A 495 -11.54 1.57 21.42
N LEU A 496 -10.94 0.57 20.79
CA LEU A 496 -11.38 0.00 19.52
C LEU A 496 -11.76 -1.47 19.78
N ILE A 497 -12.96 -1.87 19.39
CA ILE A 497 -13.49 -3.22 19.61
C ILE A 497 -13.54 -3.95 18.27
N VAL A 498 -12.83 -5.07 18.21
CA VAL A 498 -12.86 -6.00 17.09
C VAL A 498 -14.06 -6.94 17.26
N ALA A 499 -15.11 -6.73 16.48
CA ALA A 499 -16.28 -7.60 16.46
C ALA A 499 -16.16 -8.60 15.30
N THR A 500 -16.05 -9.89 15.58
CA THR A 500 -15.99 -10.96 14.57
C THR A 500 -17.26 -11.80 14.58
N ASN A 501 -17.56 -12.47 13.48
CA ASN A 501 -18.51 -13.60 13.47
C ASN A 501 -17.79 -14.87 13.99
N GLU A 502 -18.30 -16.05 13.67
CA GLU A 502 -17.70 -17.36 13.95
C GLU A 502 -16.27 -17.52 13.42
N ASN A 503 -15.88 -16.72 12.42
CA ASN A 503 -14.51 -16.68 11.91
C ASN A 503 -13.65 -15.76 12.79
N ASP A 504 -13.38 -16.22 14.00
CA ASP A 504 -12.95 -15.40 15.13
C ASP A 504 -11.43 -15.39 15.34
N ILE A 505 -10.62 -15.60 14.28
CA ILE A 505 -9.15 -15.59 14.38
C ILE A 505 -8.58 -14.33 15.05
N LEU A 506 -9.22 -13.18 14.82
CA LEU A 506 -8.84 -11.93 15.46
C LEU A 506 -9.25 -11.88 16.94
N HIS A 507 -10.47 -12.34 17.28
CA HIS A 507 -10.89 -12.43 18.68
C HIS A 507 -9.93 -13.32 19.47
N ARG A 508 -9.60 -14.53 18.98
CA ARG A 508 -8.64 -15.44 19.62
C ARG A 508 -7.24 -14.83 19.77
N PHE A 509 -6.80 -14.01 18.83
CA PHE A 509 -5.54 -13.28 18.97
C PHE A 509 -5.61 -12.26 20.12
N PHE A 510 -6.63 -11.42 20.16
CA PHE A 510 -6.74 -10.39 21.20
C PHE A 510 -7.06 -10.99 22.59
N SER A 511 -7.80 -12.10 22.65
CA SER A 511 -8.14 -12.74 23.92
C SER A 511 -7.04 -13.67 24.45
N THR A 512 -6.34 -14.42 23.58
CA THR A 512 -5.39 -15.47 23.99
C THR A 512 -4.00 -15.38 23.35
N GLY A 513 -3.77 -14.42 22.46
CA GLY A 513 -2.53 -14.27 21.70
C GLY A 513 -2.39 -15.21 20.50
N LYS A 514 -3.39 -16.07 20.23
CA LYS A 514 -3.35 -17.08 19.17
C LYS A 514 -3.98 -16.59 17.87
N TYR A 515 -3.15 -16.36 16.86
CA TYR A 515 -3.56 -16.10 15.48
C TYR A 515 -3.33 -17.36 14.63
N HIS A 516 -4.22 -18.34 14.78
CA HIS A 516 -4.12 -19.66 14.16
C HIS A 516 -5.20 -19.82 13.09
N ARG A 517 -4.83 -20.31 11.91
CA ARG A 517 -5.78 -20.61 10.83
C ARG A 517 -6.72 -21.74 11.25
N HIS A 518 -7.96 -21.63 10.80
CA HIS A 518 -8.96 -22.69 10.89
C HIS A 518 -9.78 -22.69 9.60
N GLN A 519 -10.61 -23.72 9.46
CA GLN A 519 -11.55 -23.80 8.36
C GLN A 519 -12.58 -22.67 8.46
N ILE A 520 -12.82 -21.99 7.34
CA ILE A 520 -13.81 -20.92 7.23
C ILE A 520 -15.20 -21.51 7.44
N GLN A 521 -15.99 -20.85 8.29
CA GLN A 521 -17.43 -21.09 8.42
C GLN A 521 -18.18 -20.09 7.55
N HIS A 522 -19.20 -20.57 6.83
CA HIS A 522 -20.08 -19.70 6.05
C HIS A 522 -21.19 -19.17 6.95
N THR A 523 -21.29 -17.85 7.06
CA THR A 523 -22.19 -17.16 7.99
C THR A 523 -23.16 -16.25 7.22
N SER A 524 -24.09 -15.61 7.94
CA SER A 524 -24.95 -14.55 7.41
C SER A 524 -24.21 -13.24 7.10
N SER A 525 -22.94 -13.14 7.52
CA SER A 525 -22.06 -11.98 7.32
C SER A 525 -20.86 -12.31 6.41
N PRO A 526 -21.09 -12.72 5.14
CA PRO A 526 -20.08 -13.34 4.29
C PRO A 526 -18.90 -12.43 3.91
N SER A 527 -19.00 -11.11 4.14
CA SER A 527 -17.85 -10.21 3.95
C SER A 527 -16.80 -10.31 5.05
N MET A 528 -17.15 -10.97 6.17
CA MET A 528 -16.30 -11.20 7.34
C MET A 528 -15.79 -12.64 7.43
N ASP A 529 -16.30 -13.56 6.60
CA ASP A 529 -15.88 -14.96 6.53
C ASP A 529 -14.45 -15.11 5.96
N ILE A 530 -13.46 -14.84 6.81
CA ILE A 530 -12.05 -14.79 6.45
C ILE A 530 -11.21 -15.69 7.35
N CYS A 531 -10.33 -16.50 6.73
CA CYS A 531 -9.35 -17.31 7.47
C CYS A 531 -8.12 -16.51 7.91
N VAL A 532 -7.73 -15.51 7.12
CA VAL A 532 -6.56 -14.66 7.37
C VAL A 532 -6.92 -13.22 7.08
N SER A 533 -6.66 -12.36 8.05
CA SER A 533 -6.95 -10.94 7.97
C SER A 533 -5.79 -10.17 7.34
N SER A 534 -6.00 -9.70 6.10
CA SER A 534 -4.90 -9.13 5.28
C SER A 534 -4.21 -7.91 5.88
N ASN A 535 -4.96 -6.94 6.45
CA ASN A 535 -4.34 -5.74 7.02
C ASN A 535 -3.82 -5.93 8.44
N PHE A 536 -4.04 -7.09 9.05
CA PHE A 536 -3.56 -7.38 10.39
C PHE A 536 -2.03 -7.36 10.49
N GLU A 537 -1.33 -7.61 9.37
CA GLU A 537 0.13 -7.45 9.27
C GLU A 537 0.60 -6.02 9.63
N ARG A 538 -0.14 -4.96 9.26
CA ARG A 538 0.21 -3.57 9.63
C ARG A 538 0.08 -3.33 11.14
N TYR A 539 -0.88 -3.97 11.79
CA TYR A 539 -1.03 -3.90 13.24
C TYR A 539 0.05 -4.72 13.95
N LEU A 540 0.33 -5.95 13.51
CA LEU A 540 1.44 -6.76 14.04
C LEU A 540 2.78 -6.01 13.94
N PHE A 541 3.00 -5.29 12.83
CA PHE A 541 4.17 -4.44 12.67
C PHE A 541 4.24 -3.33 13.72
N ALA A 542 3.14 -2.63 13.99
CA ALA A 542 3.10 -1.63 15.06
C ALA A 542 3.27 -2.27 16.45
N LEU A 543 2.69 -3.46 16.67
CA LEU A 543 2.75 -4.18 17.93
C LEU A 543 4.19 -4.59 18.28
N CYS A 544 4.96 -5.07 17.30
CA CYS A 544 6.37 -5.45 17.44
C CYS A 544 7.35 -4.27 17.42
N GLY A 545 6.87 -3.03 17.55
CA GLY A 545 7.73 -1.83 17.61
C GLY A 545 8.24 -1.38 16.25
N GLU A 546 7.52 -1.71 15.17
CA GLU A 546 7.88 -1.40 13.78
C GLU A 546 9.22 -2.04 13.35
N ASP A 547 9.55 -3.20 13.93
CA ASP A 547 10.69 -4.05 13.56
C ASP A 547 10.37 -4.94 12.34
N PRO A 548 10.96 -4.67 11.17
CA PRO A 548 10.66 -5.42 9.94
C PRO A 548 11.25 -6.84 9.96
N ASP A 549 12.31 -7.08 10.71
CA ASP A 549 13.00 -8.38 10.76
C ASP A 549 12.18 -9.35 11.60
N LEU A 550 11.72 -8.91 12.77
CA LEU A 550 10.82 -9.67 13.62
C LEU A 550 9.49 -9.96 12.91
N LEU A 551 8.90 -8.97 12.24
CA LEU A 551 7.67 -9.19 11.48
C LEU A 551 7.89 -10.22 10.35
N ARG A 552 8.99 -10.13 9.59
CA ARG A 552 9.29 -11.13 8.56
C ARG A 552 9.40 -12.53 9.16
N GLN A 553 10.03 -12.69 10.31
CA GLN A 553 10.11 -13.97 11.00
C GLN A 553 8.72 -14.51 11.35
N TRP A 554 7.85 -13.68 11.93
CA TRP A 554 6.48 -14.04 12.27
C TRP A 554 5.67 -14.45 11.03
N MET A 555 5.72 -13.65 9.97
CA MET A 555 4.98 -13.92 8.74
C MET A 555 5.49 -15.18 8.03
N GLN A 556 6.81 -15.41 8.00
CA GLN A 556 7.38 -16.64 7.44
C GLN A 556 7.01 -17.88 8.26
N GLY A 557 6.95 -17.77 9.59
CA GLY A 557 6.46 -18.84 10.47
C GLY A 557 4.99 -19.15 10.17
N PHE A 558 4.14 -18.14 10.21
CA PHE A 558 2.70 -18.26 9.93
C PHE A 558 2.41 -18.79 8.53
N GLU A 559 3.17 -18.37 7.51
CA GLU A 559 3.02 -18.88 6.15
C GLU A 559 3.33 -20.39 6.05
N LYS A 560 4.24 -20.91 6.89
CA LYS A 560 4.62 -22.33 6.92
C LYS A 560 3.69 -23.18 7.78
N THR A 561 3.29 -22.70 8.95
CA THR A 561 2.56 -23.49 9.96
C THR A 561 1.07 -23.17 10.01
N GLY A 562 0.65 -22.00 9.53
CA GLY A 562 -0.69 -21.47 9.77
C GLY A 562 -0.89 -20.91 11.19
N GLU A 563 0.16 -20.78 11.98
CA GLU A 563 0.09 -20.42 13.39
C GLU A 563 1.05 -19.29 13.75
N LEU A 564 0.54 -18.29 14.47
CA LEU A 564 1.31 -17.24 15.11
C LEU A 564 0.78 -17.07 16.53
N THR A 565 1.66 -17.11 17.53
CA THR A 565 1.29 -16.94 18.94
C THR A 565 2.13 -15.84 19.55
N ILE A 566 1.49 -14.86 20.20
CA ILE A 566 2.15 -13.88 21.07
C ILE A 566 1.77 -14.13 22.53
N GLN A 567 2.63 -13.74 23.46
CA GLN A 567 2.42 -13.91 24.90
C GLN A 567 3.03 -12.74 25.67
N GLY A 568 2.85 -12.73 26.99
CA GLY A 568 3.49 -11.75 27.88
C GLY A 568 3.09 -10.32 27.55
N ASP A 569 4.08 -9.43 27.50
CA ASP A 569 3.86 -7.99 27.36
C ASP A 569 3.25 -7.59 26.01
N LEU A 570 3.54 -8.35 24.93
CA LEU A 570 2.92 -8.11 23.63
C LEU A 570 1.41 -8.37 23.66
N LEU A 571 0.97 -9.44 24.32
CA LEU A 571 -0.45 -9.74 24.47
C LEU A 571 -1.14 -8.69 25.34
N LYS A 572 -0.54 -8.32 26.48
CA LYS A 572 -1.06 -7.26 27.35
C LYS A 572 -1.18 -5.92 26.61
N LYS A 573 -0.18 -5.56 25.80
CA LYS A 573 -0.23 -4.35 24.97
C LYS A 573 -1.38 -4.42 23.97
N ALA A 574 -1.56 -5.55 23.29
CA ALA A 574 -2.66 -5.73 22.35
C ALA A 574 -4.04 -5.63 23.03
N GLN A 575 -4.20 -6.20 24.21
CA GLN A 575 -5.41 -6.13 25.03
C GLN A 575 -5.68 -4.73 25.61
N ALA A 576 -4.62 -3.96 25.90
CA ALA A 576 -4.75 -2.58 26.33
C ALA A 576 -5.25 -1.67 25.19
N GLU A 577 -4.79 -1.91 23.95
CA GLU A 577 -5.18 -1.12 22.78
C GLU A 577 -6.57 -1.49 22.23
N MET A 578 -6.92 -2.78 22.23
CA MET A 578 -8.11 -3.32 21.55
C MET A 578 -8.97 -4.18 22.50
N GLY A 579 -10.28 -4.04 22.41
CA GLY A 579 -11.24 -5.05 22.89
C GLY A 579 -11.61 -6.01 21.75
N SER A 580 -12.15 -7.18 22.04
CA SER A 580 -12.66 -8.07 20.99
C SER A 580 -13.76 -9.00 21.48
N PHE A 581 -14.72 -9.28 20.60
CA PHE A 581 -15.79 -10.24 20.86
C PHE A 581 -16.11 -11.03 19.58
N ALA A 582 -16.34 -12.34 19.74
CA ALA A 582 -16.94 -13.17 18.72
C ALA A 582 -18.45 -13.24 18.95
N VAL A 583 -19.23 -13.02 17.89
CA VAL A 583 -20.70 -12.99 17.90
C VAL A 583 -21.21 -14.12 17.01
N LEU A 584 -22.07 -14.98 17.55
CA LEU A 584 -22.59 -16.15 16.84
C LEU A 584 -23.91 -15.83 16.12
N GLU A 585 -24.26 -16.60 15.10
CA GLU A 585 -25.47 -16.44 14.27
C GLU A 585 -26.77 -16.26 15.08
N PRO A 586 -27.06 -17.02 16.17
CA PRO A 586 -28.25 -16.78 16.97
C PRO A 586 -28.28 -15.37 17.57
N GLU A 587 -27.13 -14.85 17.98
CA GLU A 587 -27.00 -13.52 18.56
C GLU A 587 -27.14 -12.43 17.50
N VAL A 588 -26.63 -12.67 16.28
CA VAL A 588 -26.83 -11.77 15.14
C VAL A 588 -28.32 -11.59 14.85
N ASN A 589 -29.07 -12.70 14.79
CA ASN A 589 -30.52 -12.66 14.55
C ASN A 589 -31.26 -11.97 15.71
N ALA A 590 -30.92 -12.30 16.96
CA ALA A 590 -31.51 -11.67 18.14
C ALA A 590 -31.26 -10.15 18.15
N THR A 591 -30.05 -9.72 17.80
CA THR A 591 -29.67 -8.30 17.75
C THR A 591 -30.46 -7.56 16.68
N ILE A 592 -30.58 -8.11 15.47
CA ILE A 592 -31.39 -7.49 14.40
C ILE A 592 -32.85 -7.32 14.86
N SER A 593 -33.43 -8.38 15.45
CA SER A 593 -34.81 -8.39 15.92
C SER A 593 -35.04 -7.38 17.05
N GLN A 594 -34.20 -7.40 18.09
CA GLN A 594 -34.29 -6.53 19.25
C GLN A 594 -34.18 -5.04 18.86
N TYR A 595 -33.18 -4.67 18.07
CA TYR A 595 -32.99 -3.27 17.69
C TYR A 595 -34.12 -2.74 16.81
N HIS A 596 -34.64 -3.58 15.92
CA HIS A 596 -35.79 -3.19 15.11
C HIS A 596 -37.05 -2.99 15.97
N GLN A 597 -37.32 -3.92 16.90
CA GLN A 597 -38.52 -3.87 17.72
C GLN A 597 -38.49 -2.74 18.76
N VAL A 598 -37.38 -2.61 19.49
CA VAL A 598 -37.22 -1.70 20.64
C VAL A 598 -36.74 -0.32 20.21
N HIS A 599 -35.71 -0.26 19.36
CA HIS A 599 -35.03 0.99 19.00
C HIS A 599 -35.44 1.55 17.65
N LYS A 600 -36.31 0.85 16.90
CA LYS A 600 -36.75 1.22 15.54
C LYS A 600 -35.57 1.42 14.57
N TYR A 601 -34.47 0.73 14.83
CA TYR A 601 -33.27 0.76 13.99
C TYR A 601 -33.02 -0.63 13.41
N LEU A 602 -32.91 -0.73 12.09
CA LEU A 602 -32.76 -2.01 11.40
C LEU A 602 -31.32 -2.23 10.93
N PHE A 603 -30.62 -3.17 11.56
CA PHE A 603 -29.26 -3.54 11.17
C PHE A 603 -29.22 -4.55 10.02
N ASP A 604 -28.19 -4.45 9.21
CA ASP A 604 -27.69 -5.58 8.42
C ASP A 604 -26.91 -6.56 9.34
N PRO A 605 -26.70 -7.83 8.96
CA PRO A 605 -26.02 -8.81 9.81
C PRO A 605 -24.60 -8.43 10.23
N HIS A 606 -23.83 -7.73 9.39
CA HIS A 606 -22.49 -7.28 9.73
C HIS A 606 -22.53 -6.20 10.80
N SER A 607 -23.39 -5.19 10.63
CA SER A 607 -23.54 -4.12 11.62
C SER A 607 -24.14 -4.62 12.93
N ALA A 608 -25.02 -5.63 12.89
CA ALA A 608 -25.54 -6.31 14.07
C ALA A 608 -24.45 -7.00 14.91
N ILE A 609 -23.42 -7.59 14.27
CA ILE A 609 -22.24 -8.11 14.99
C ILE A 609 -21.52 -6.99 15.76
N GLY A 610 -21.37 -5.82 15.13
CA GLY A 610 -20.79 -4.64 15.79
C GLY A 610 -21.64 -4.16 16.97
N ALA A 611 -22.97 -4.17 16.83
CA ALA A 611 -23.91 -3.80 17.88
C ALA A 611 -23.88 -4.79 19.06
N ALA A 612 -23.93 -6.09 18.81
CA ALA A 612 -23.85 -7.12 19.85
C ALA A 612 -22.54 -7.03 20.65
N ALA A 613 -21.41 -6.81 19.97
CA ALA A 613 -20.12 -6.58 20.63
C ALA A 613 -20.09 -5.26 21.43
N ALA A 614 -20.75 -4.21 20.92
CA ALA A 614 -20.88 -2.94 21.62
C ALA A 614 -21.73 -3.06 22.88
N GLU A 615 -22.81 -3.83 22.85
CA GLU A 615 -23.65 -4.11 24.02
C GLU A 615 -22.86 -4.83 25.11
N ARG A 616 -22.17 -5.94 24.77
CA ARG A 616 -21.33 -6.67 25.72
C ARG A 616 -20.28 -5.77 26.36
N PHE A 617 -19.57 -4.98 25.56
CA PHE A 617 -18.62 -4.01 26.07
C PHE A 617 -19.28 -2.94 26.96
N GLY A 618 -20.44 -2.42 26.55
CA GLY A 618 -21.21 -1.43 27.29
C GLY A 618 -21.62 -1.94 28.67
N PHE A 619 -22.14 -3.17 28.75
CA PHE A 619 -22.49 -3.82 30.01
C PHE A 619 -21.26 -4.01 30.91
N GLU A 620 -20.11 -4.40 30.35
CA GLU A 620 -18.89 -4.67 31.12
C GLU A 620 -18.15 -3.40 31.57
N HIS A 621 -18.23 -2.31 30.81
CA HIS A 621 -17.32 -1.17 30.96
C HIS A 621 -17.99 0.20 31.08
N LEU A 622 -19.25 0.36 30.67
CA LEU A 622 -19.92 1.66 30.56
C LEU A 622 -21.17 1.82 31.44
N ALA A 623 -21.58 0.78 32.18
CA ALA A 623 -22.81 0.77 32.98
C ALA A 623 -22.98 2.01 33.89
N ASP A 624 -21.89 2.48 34.51
CA ASP A 624 -21.90 3.64 35.42
C ASP A 624 -21.37 4.94 34.76
N ARG A 625 -21.20 4.98 33.43
CA ARG A 625 -20.56 6.08 32.69
C ARG A 625 -21.54 6.74 31.71
N SER A 626 -22.33 7.68 32.22
CA SER A 626 -23.31 8.42 31.42
C SER A 626 -22.72 9.33 30.34
N ASP A 627 -21.43 9.68 30.41
CA ASP A 627 -20.72 10.49 29.43
C ASP A 627 -19.81 9.69 28.48
N ALA A 628 -19.98 8.36 28.44
CA ALA A 628 -19.27 7.47 27.52
C ALA A 628 -20.24 6.76 26.57
N ALA A 629 -19.82 6.52 25.33
CA ALA A 629 -20.64 5.82 24.36
C ALA A 629 -19.81 4.96 23.39
N VAL A 630 -20.46 3.94 22.83
CA VAL A 630 -19.91 3.11 21.76
C VAL A 630 -20.52 3.53 20.42
N VAL A 631 -19.65 3.75 19.44
CA VAL A 631 -20.01 4.00 18.04
C VAL A 631 -19.85 2.70 17.27
N VAL A 632 -20.96 2.10 16.87
CA VAL A 632 -20.99 0.94 15.97
C VAL A 632 -20.73 1.41 14.55
N VAL A 633 -19.76 0.80 13.87
CA VAL A 633 -19.51 1.09 12.45
C VAL A 633 -20.52 0.31 11.60
N GLY A 634 -21.49 1.04 11.03
CA GLY A 634 -22.53 0.51 10.15
C GLY A 634 -21.98 0.25 8.74
N THR A 635 -21.65 -1.00 8.45
CA THR A 635 -20.84 -1.36 7.26
C THR A 635 -21.65 -1.62 6.00
N ALA A 636 -22.92 -1.96 6.10
CA ALA A 636 -23.80 -2.17 4.95
C ALA A 636 -25.26 -1.79 5.26
N HIS A 637 -26.03 -1.53 4.20
CA HIS A 637 -27.46 -1.35 4.33
C HIS A 637 -28.16 -2.72 4.43
N TYR A 638 -29.15 -2.88 5.30
CA TYR A 638 -29.89 -4.14 5.52
C TYR A 638 -30.49 -4.71 4.22
N GLY A 639 -30.94 -3.83 3.31
CA GLY A 639 -31.48 -4.20 2.00
C GLY A 639 -30.53 -4.97 1.08
N LYS A 640 -29.23 -5.10 1.43
CA LYS A 640 -28.30 -6.00 0.73
C LYS A 640 -28.38 -7.46 1.20
N PHE A 641 -29.06 -7.71 2.31
CA PHE A 641 -29.11 -9.00 3.01
C PHE A 641 -30.55 -9.35 3.42
N LEU A 642 -31.53 -9.03 2.57
CA LEU A 642 -32.96 -9.25 2.85
C LEU A 642 -33.31 -10.66 3.36
N PRO A 643 -32.75 -11.77 2.81
CA PRO A 643 -33.07 -13.10 3.34
C PRO A 643 -32.69 -13.29 4.81
N VAL A 644 -31.57 -12.68 5.25
CA VAL A 644 -31.12 -12.75 6.64
C VAL A 644 -32.03 -11.90 7.53
N VAL A 645 -32.37 -10.69 7.07
CA VAL A 645 -33.22 -9.76 7.81
C VAL A 645 -34.64 -10.31 7.96
N SER A 646 -35.20 -10.88 6.89
CA SER A 646 -36.50 -11.57 6.88
C SER A 646 -36.54 -12.69 7.90
N LYS A 647 -35.51 -13.54 7.93
CA LYS A 647 -35.39 -14.61 8.92
C LYS A 647 -35.29 -14.07 10.35
N ALA A 648 -34.52 -13.02 10.60
CA ALA A 648 -34.34 -12.45 11.93
C ALA A 648 -35.60 -11.76 12.48
N LEU A 649 -36.41 -11.19 11.58
CA LEU A 649 -37.65 -10.50 11.92
C LEU A 649 -38.88 -11.42 11.92
N ASP A 650 -38.75 -12.65 11.40
CA ASP A 650 -39.86 -13.60 11.20
C ASP A 650 -41.01 -13.02 10.34
N VAL A 651 -40.65 -12.37 9.24
CA VAL A 651 -41.58 -11.76 8.27
C VAL A 651 -41.16 -12.09 6.84
N ALA A 652 -42.06 -12.01 5.86
CA ALA A 652 -41.68 -12.21 4.46
C ALA A 652 -40.76 -11.07 3.94
N GLU A 653 -39.85 -11.37 3.00
CA GLU A 653 -38.99 -10.33 2.37
C GLU A 653 -39.80 -9.19 1.74
N SER A 654 -41.01 -9.47 1.23
CA SER A 654 -41.92 -8.46 0.65
C SER A 654 -42.48 -7.47 1.66
N GLU A 655 -42.42 -7.78 2.95
CA GLU A 655 -42.87 -6.91 4.05
C GLU A 655 -41.75 -5.96 4.50
N ILE A 656 -40.50 -6.23 4.13
CA ILE A 656 -39.36 -5.37 4.46
C ILE A 656 -39.26 -4.26 3.43
N GLU A 657 -39.33 -3.01 3.90
CA GLU A 657 -39.14 -1.85 3.02
C GLU A 657 -37.73 -1.84 2.43
N GLN A 658 -37.63 -2.00 1.11
CA GLN A 658 -36.37 -1.93 0.39
C GLN A 658 -36.16 -0.53 -0.20
N HIS A 659 -34.93 -0.02 -0.10
CA HIS A 659 -34.58 1.27 -0.69
C HIS A 659 -34.88 1.28 -2.22
N PRO A 660 -35.53 2.33 -2.77
CA PRO A 660 -35.94 2.38 -4.17
C PRO A 660 -34.83 2.09 -5.18
N ASN A 661 -33.61 2.62 -4.97
CA ASN A 661 -32.47 2.35 -5.84
C ASN A 661 -32.02 0.87 -5.86
N LEU A 662 -32.18 0.13 -4.76
CA LEU A 662 -31.86 -1.31 -4.74
C LEU A 662 -32.93 -2.09 -5.48
N LYS A 663 -34.21 -1.77 -5.23
CA LYS A 663 -35.36 -2.36 -5.94
C LYS A 663 -35.28 -2.13 -7.45
N ALA A 664 -34.89 -0.92 -7.87
CA ALA A 664 -34.76 -0.57 -9.28
C ALA A 664 -33.76 -1.47 -10.05
N LEU A 665 -32.76 -2.05 -9.37
CA LEU A 665 -31.78 -2.94 -10.02
C LEU A 665 -32.43 -4.19 -10.61
N GLU A 666 -33.58 -4.63 -10.08
CA GLU A 666 -34.29 -5.84 -10.51
C GLU A 666 -34.81 -5.74 -11.95
N ALA A 667 -35.15 -4.53 -12.39
CA ALA A 667 -35.66 -4.28 -13.73
C ALA A 667 -34.56 -3.94 -14.76
N LEU A 668 -33.34 -3.66 -14.32
CA LEU A 668 -32.26 -3.24 -15.23
C LEU A 668 -31.66 -4.43 -16.01
N PRO A 669 -31.26 -4.21 -17.28
CA PRO A 669 -30.59 -5.23 -18.07
C PRO A 669 -29.18 -5.50 -17.53
N THR A 670 -28.81 -6.78 -17.51
CA THR A 670 -27.52 -7.25 -16.98
C THR A 670 -26.54 -7.57 -18.11
N ARG A 671 -25.24 -7.36 -17.84
CA ARG A 671 -24.12 -7.69 -18.74
C ARG A 671 -23.03 -8.41 -17.97
N SER A 672 -22.79 -9.66 -18.35
CA SER A 672 -21.68 -10.46 -17.86
C SER A 672 -21.30 -11.55 -18.86
N VAL A 673 -20.11 -12.11 -18.68
CA VAL A 673 -19.58 -13.17 -19.54
C VAL A 673 -19.32 -14.41 -18.70
N VAL A 674 -19.88 -15.55 -19.09
CA VAL A 674 -19.62 -16.83 -18.42
C VAL A 674 -18.33 -17.45 -18.95
N ARG A 675 -17.47 -17.93 -18.04
CA ARG A 675 -16.21 -18.61 -18.34
C ARG A 675 -16.05 -19.86 -17.48
N ASP A 676 -15.31 -20.82 -18.01
CA ASP A 676 -14.94 -22.03 -17.27
C ASP A 676 -13.95 -21.70 -16.15
N ASN A 677 -13.88 -22.57 -15.15
CA ASN A 677 -12.93 -22.48 -14.04
C ASN A 677 -11.49 -22.77 -14.51
N ALA A 678 -10.90 -21.83 -15.26
CA ALA A 678 -9.56 -21.95 -15.80
C ALA A 678 -8.90 -20.59 -15.97
N LYS A 679 -7.62 -20.49 -15.55
CA LYS A 679 -6.76 -19.32 -15.80
C LYS A 679 -6.77 -18.91 -17.27
N THR A 680 -6.68 -19.89 -18.18
CA THR A 680 -6.59 -19.66 -19.63
C THR A 680 -7.83 -18.95 -20.18
N ALA A 681 -9.03 -19.31 -19.71
CA ALA A 681 -10.28 -18.72 -20.15
C ALA A 681 -10.38 -17.23 -19.78
N VAL A 682 -9.99 -16.87 -18.55
CA VAL A 682 -9.97 -15.47 -18.10
C VAL A 682 -8.83 -14.69 -18.73
N ALA A 683 -7.64 -15.28 -18.85
CA ALA A 683 -6.51 -14.67 -19.54
C ALA A 683 -6.86 -14.33 -21.00
N GLN A 684 -7.54 -15.23 -21.71
CA GLN A 684 -7.97 -15.01 -23.09
C GLN A 684 -8.94 -13.82 -23.19
N LEU A 685 -9.93 -13.72 -22.29
CA LEU A 685 -10.85 -12.58 -22.26
C LEU A 685 -10.11 -11.25 -22.07
N ILE A 686 -9.10 -11.21 -21.19
CA ILE A 686 -8.27 -10.02 -21.00
C ILE A 686 -7.50 -9.69 -22.28
N LYS A 687 -6.88 -10.69 -22.93
CA LYS A 687 -6.16 -10.50 -24.21
C LYS A 687 -7.07 -9.90 -25.28
N GLU A 688 -8.19 -10.54 -25.54
CA GLU A 688 -9.16 -10.11 -26.56
C GLU A 688 -9.65 -8.69 -26.32
N THR A 689 -9.93 -8.34 -25.06
CA THR A 689 -10.39 -7.00 -24.69
C THR A 689 -9.31 -5.94 -24.91
N LYS A 690 -8.07 -6.21 -24.48
CA LYS A 690 -6.95 -5.26 -24.59
C LYS A 690 -6.47 -5.12 -26.04
N ASP A 691 -6.47 -6.21 -26.80
CA ASP A 691 -6.03 -6.22 -28.20
C ASP A 691 -7.07 -5.55 -29.10
N LYS A 692 -8.38 -5.75 -28.90
CA LYS A 692 -9.44 -5.00 -29.60
C LYS A 692 -9.29 -3.49 -29.42
N ARG A 693 -8.94 -3.02 -28.22
CA ARG A 693 -8.72 -1.57 -27.97
C ARG A 693 -7.44 -1.03 -28.60
N ARG A 694 -6.40 -1.86 -28.74
CA ARG A 694 -5.18 -1.49 -29.46
C ARG A 694 -5.41 -1.46 -30.97
N GLY A 695 -6.11 -2.45 -31.53
CA GLY A 695 -6.43 -2.54 -32.95
C GLY A 695 -7.51 -1.55 -33.42
N GLY A 696 -8.49 -1.23 -32.56
CA GLY A 696 -9.55 -0.26 -32.86
C GLY A 696 -9.03 1.18 -33.05
N LYS A 697 -7.85 1.52 -32.49
CA LYS A 697 -7.19 2.81 -32.76
C LYS A 697 -6.40 2.83 -34.07
N SER A 698 -6.11 1.67 -34.68
CA SER A 698 -5.41 1.58 -35.97
C SER A 698 -6.37 1.52 -37.17
N LEU A 699 -7.66 1.25 -36.96
CA LEU A 699 -8.65 1.05 -38.03
C LEU A 699 -9.66 2.21 -38.19
N VAL A 700 -9.61 3.23 -37.34
CA VAL A 700 -10.21 4.55 -37.63
C VAL A 700 -9.12 5.48 -38.18
N GLY A 701 -8.33 4.97 -39.12
CA GLY A 701 -7.46 5.81 -39.93
C GLY A 701 -8.31 6.44 -41.02
N SER A 702 -8.54 7.75 -40.92
CA SER A 702 -8.74 8.73 -42.01
C SER A 702 -9.83 8.49 -43.09
N ASN A 703 -10.04 7.28 -43.58
CA ASN A 703 -10.81 7.03 -44.80
C ASN A 703 -12.32 6.93 -44.58
N THR A 704 -12.82 6.48 -43.43
CA THR A 704 -14.29 6.35 -43.17
C THR A 704 -14.95 7.69 -42.85
N LEU A 705 -14.25 8.61 -42.17
CA LEU A 705 -14.74 9.97 -41.92
C LEU A 705 -14.67 10.84 -43.19
N VAL A 706 -13.66 10.63 -44.04
CA VAL A 706 -13.56 11.32 -45.33
C VAL A 706 -14.60 10.80 -46.32
N THR A 707 -14.87 9.48 -46.40
CA THR A 707 -15.96 8.96 -47.26
C THR A 707 -17.34 9.36 -46.76
N ALA A 708 -17.61 9.35 -45.45
CA ALA A 708 -18.89 9.83 -44.91
C ALA A 708 -19.11 11.33 -45.16
N SER A 709 -18.04 12.15 -45.05
CA SER A 709 -18.11 13.59 -45.32
C SER A 709 -18.25 13.91 -46.81
N ILE A 710 -17.62 13.13 -47.70
CA ILE A 710 -17.76 13.28 -49.16
C ILE A 710 -19.16 12.85 -49.61
N VAL A 711 -19.72 11.76 -49.05
CA VAL A 711 -21.09 11.32 -49.37
C VAL A 711 -22.13 12.32 -48.85
N ALA A 712 -21.93 12.88 -47.65
CA ALA A 712 -22.79 13.94 -47.12
C ALA A 712 -22.69 15.25 -47.94
N ALA A 713 -21.49 15.65 -48.35
CA ALA A 713 -21.29 16.82 -49.21
C ALA A 713 -21.90 16.61 -50.62
N ALA A 714 -21.76 15.41 -51.21
CA ALA A 714 -22.37 15.07 -52.48
C ALA A 714 -23.90 15.07 -52.40
N ALA A 715 -24.49 14.56 -51.30
CA ALA A 715 -25.93 14.60 -51.08
C ALA A 715 -26.46 16.04 -50.93
N VAL A 716 -25.73 16.92 -50.25
CA VAL A 716 -26.09 18.34 -50.12
C VAL A 716 -25.99 19.08 -51.46
N VAL A 717 -24.98 18.79 -52.28
CA VAL A 717 -24.84 19.38 -53.63
C VAL A 717 -25.94 18.89 -54.56
N VAL A 718 -26.28 17.60 -54.54
CA VAL A 718 -27.40 17.04 -55.34
C VAL A 718 -28.74 17.65 -54.90
N PHE A 719 -28.95 17.87 -53.60
CA PHE A 719 -30.14 18.54 -53.08
C PHE A 719 -30.22 20.02 -53.49
N PHE A 720 -29.09 20.73 -53.51
CA PHE A 720 -29.03 22.13 -53.97
C PHE A 720 -29.20 22.27 -55.49
N VAL A 721 -28.66 21.33 -56.28
CA VAL A 721 -28.84 21.32 -57.73
C VAL A 721 -30.28 20.94 -58.10
N ALA A 722 -30.90 19.98 -57.41
CA ALA A 722 -32.30 19.60 -57.62
C ALA A 722 -33.30 20.69 -57.17
N SER A 723 -33.01 21.41 -56.08
CA SER A 723 -33.85 22.54 -55.63
C SER A 723 -33.72 23.76 -56.54
N ARG A 724 -32.54 24.01 -57.13
CA ARG A 724 -32.34 25.09 -58.12
C ARG A 724 -32.98 24.77 -59.48
N ALA A 725 -33.05 23.50 -59.87
CA ALA A 725 -33.77 23.06 -61.07
C ALA A 725 -35.31 23.14 -60.93
N ARG A 726 -35.84 23.07 -59.70
CA ARG A 726 -37.27 23.28 -59.41
C ARG A 726 -37.68 24.75 -59.27
N ALA A 727 -36.73 25.67 -59.12
CA ALA A 727 -37.01 27.10 -59.03
C ALA A 727 -37.00 27.83 -60.39
N ASN A 728 -36.62 27.14 -61.48
CA ASN A 728 -36.50 27.69 -62.83
C ASN A 728 -37.41 26.97 -63.86
N ASN A 729 -38.47 26.30 -63.40
CA ASN A 729 -39.54 25.72 -64.25
C ASN A 729 -40.91 26.08 -63.70
#